data_AF-A0A517MV58-F1
#
_entry.id   AF-A0A517MV58-F1
#
_cell.length_a   1.000
_cell.length_b   1.000
_cell.length_c   1.000
_cell.angle_alpha   90.00
_cell.angle_beta   90.00
_cell.angle_gamma   90.00
#
_symmetry.space_group_name_H-M   'P 1'
#
loop_
_entity.id
_entity.type
_entity.pdbx_description
1 polymer ?
#
loop_
_entity_poly.entity_id
_entity_poly.type
_entity_poly.pdbx_seq_one_letter_code
_entity_poly.pdbx_strand_id
1 'polypeptide(L)'
;MDRRFILWLAISFLLILLFAKRPEPPKEEPKDKQAANQLAEGEQPQADPAGAEGLAGQTDEPPAGQDDREGPEDEPAEQEQQVVPQKLTLGTVDPDSNYRMLVTLTNEGAGVERIELASPRYLDLTDRGGYLGHLALRSAKEGGFEVQVVGAGTPAQQAGIEVGDRLLAAGTKELKPIESMEAFRKLLAKTKPGKELKLQVARSGNQRELVAKLKRRPLEVTRPEVENVRLWAEKLPAGLRSPPSFQVTLEQIDSQTLSGKNRQRLEDELPLLQEFDGLELRKTPWEVAEQTADSVTFRKHSVKYGLTFVKRYQLEEIPEGMKPSADYPAYNLTLELSIENTGDADRELAYRLDGPNGLPIEGWWYAYKIGHDWGAVGLRDVMSRTFDAEVQQFAPATIATGEVEALEGSPLAFIGVDAQYFSVMMIPQKESADELWIESTEFVSLSPEPKKRSSEGKYVNATCRLLSVPKTLEAGGKRTDKYTLFAGPKRPELLAEYQSVDSPQYSLGDLITYGWFSRIAKGMLWILHFFYDIVGNYGISIILLTVLVRSCMFPISRKQAHSMAKMQELKPEMDRIKEKYKSDMQKQSQMTQELYRKHGVNPLAGCLPMLIQLPVFVGLYRGLAVDVELRQASLFGEGVRWCSNLAAPDMFWDWSAYMPEFINRGEGFFGLGPYLNVLPLITICFYILQQKLFMPPPANEQAEMQQKIMKYMMVFMGLLFYKVPSGLCLYFIASSAWGIAERLLLPKPTPADSTVALASSADKPSTASSDRITKEKKRSSKNGKPGGKRGGKSKRKR
;
A
#
# COMPACT_ATOMS: atom_id res chain seq x y z
N MET A 1 16.71 23.60 -32.05
CA MET A 1 16.61 22.62 -30.95
C MET A 1 17.40 21.39 -31.36
N ASP A 2 18.42 21.04 -30.60
CA ASP A 2 19.49 20.14 -31.06
C ASP A 2 19.01 18.68 -31.14
N ARG A 3 19.33 17.95 -32.22
CA ARG A 3 18.88 16.56 -32.45
C ARG A 3 19.25 15.62 -31.31
N ARG A 4 20.32 15.95 -30.57
CA ARG A 4 20.79 15.24 -29.38
C ARG A 4 19.89 15.43 -28.16
N PHE A 5 19.24 16.59 -28.04
CA PHE A 5 18.25 16.87 -26.99
C PHE A 5 16.94 16.10 -27.25
N ILE A 6 16.52 16.03 -28.52
CA ILE A 6 15.36 15.22 -28.93
C ILE A 6 15.65 13.73 -28.78
N LEU A 7 16.86 13.28 -29.13
CA LEU A 7 17.27 11.89 -28.92
C LEU A 7 17.41 11.55 -27.43
N TRP A 8 17.90 12.47 -26.60
CA TRP A 8 17.96 12.29 -25.15
C TRP A 8 16.57 12.29 -24.51
N LEU A 9 15.66 13.17 -24.95
CA LEU A 9 14.24 13.13 -24.56
C LEU A 9 13.59 11.83 -25.01
N ALA A 10 13.84 11.38 -26.25
CA ALA A 10 13.29 10.15 -26.78
C ALA A 10 13.84 8.91 -26.05
N ILE A 11 15.13 8.86 -25.71
CA ILE A 11 15.74 7.78 -24.93
C ILE A 11 15.26 7.82 -23.47
N SER A 12 15.13 9.00 -22.87
CA SER A 12 14.58 9.16 -21.52
C SER A 12 13.10 8.75 -21.48
N PHE A 13 12.33 9.10 -22.50
CA PHE A 13 10.95 8.67 -22.68
C PHE A 13 10.86 7.16 -22.97
N LEU A 14 11.79 6.60 -23.74
CA LEU A 14 11.88 5.16 -24.00
C LEU A 14 12.27 4.37 -22.74
N LEU A 15 13.14 4.91 -21.88
CA LEU A 15 13.44 4.35 -20.57
C LEU A 15 12.21 4.41 -19.66
N ILE A 16 11.49 5.53 -19.63
CA ILE A 16 10.19 5.63 -18.93
C ILE A 16 9.18 4.59 -19.47
N LEU A 17 9.14 4.36 -20.78
CA LEU A 17 8.30 3.35 -21.44
C LEU A 17 8.78 1.91 -21.26
N LEU A 18 10.06 1.68 -20.92
CA LEU A 18 10.58 0.36 -20.54
C LEU A 18 10.22 0.02 -19.08
N PHE A 19 9.96 1.04 -18.25
CA PHE A 19 9.49 0.90 -16.87
C PHE A 19 7.96 1.04 -16.72
N ALA A 20 7.25 1.51 -17.74
CA ALA A 20 5.80 1.47 -17.82
C ALA A 20 5.36 0.21 -18.59
N LYS A 21 4.47 -0.62 -18.01
CA LYS A 21 3.86 -1.77 -18.69
C LYS A 21 3.38 -1.33 -20.09
N ARG A 22 3.84 -1.99 -21.15
CA ARG A 22 3.26 -1.82 -22.49
C ARG A 22 1.82 -2.33 -22.44
N PRO A 23 0.82 -1.56 -22.91
CA PRO A 23 -0.49 -2.15 -23.16
C PRO A 23 -0.33 -3.24 -24.21
N GLU A 24 -0.83 -4.44 -23.91
CA GLU A 24 -0.92 -5.50 -24.91
C GLU A 24 -1.78 -5.00 -26.08
N PRO A 25 -1.42 -5.31 -27.33
CA PRO A 25 -2.28 -5.00 -28.45
C PRO A 25 -3.65 -5.68 -28.23
N PRO A 26 -4.77 -5.00 -28.50
CA PRO A 26 -6.09 -5.60 -28.33
C PRO A 26 -6.16 -6.89 -29.15
N LYS A 27 -6.58 -7.99 -28.50
CA LYS A 27 -6.90 -9.24 -29.20
C LYS A 27 -7.99 -8.92 -30.22
N GLU A 28 -7.74 -9.22 -31.50
CA GLU A 28 -8.73 -9.05 -32.56
C GLU A 28 -10.02 -9.80 -32.17
N GLU A 29 -11.14 -9.08 -32.12
CA GLU A 29 -12.45 -9.69 -31.88
C GLU A 29 -12.82 -10.60 -33.05
N PRO A 30 -13.44 -11.78 -32.80
CA PRO A 30 -14.01 -12.59 -33.86
C PRO A 30 -15.04 -11.78 -34.67
N LYS A 31 -14.96 -11.87 -36.00
CA LYS A 31 -15.75 -11.09 -36.97
C LYS A 31 -17.26 -11.09 -36.75
N ASP A 32 -17.78 -12.04 -35.98
CA ASP A 32 -19.21 -12.19 -35.71
C ASP A 32 -19.78 -11.10 -34.77
N LYS A 33 -18.94 -10.44 -33.95
CA LYS A 33 -19.38 -9.34 -33.06
C LYS A 33 -19.48 -7.97 -33.74
N GLN A 34 -18.76 -7.75 -34.85
CA GLN A 34 -18.84 -6.50 -35.60
C GLN A 34 -20.15 -6.33 -36.37
N ALA A 35 -20.81 -7.44 -36.72
CA ALA A 35 -22.11 -7.42 -37.40
C ALA A 35 -23.26 -7.01 -36.46
N ALA A 36 -23.15 -7.30 -35.15
CA ALA A 36 -24.19 -6.96 -34.17
C ALA A 36 -24.18 -5.46 -33.79
N ASN A 37 -23.00 -4.83 -33.73
CA ASN A 37 -22.88 -3.41 -33.36
C ASN A 37 -23.31 -2.43 -34.47
N GLN A 38 -23.40 -2.85 -35.74
CA GLN A 38 -23.86 -1.98 -36.82
C GLN A 38 -25.39 -1.87 -36.95
N LEU A 39 -26.15 -2.70 -36.22
CA LEU A 39 -27.62 -2.72 -36.26
C LEU A 39 -28.28 -1.95 -35.10
N ALA A 40 -27.50 -1.39 -34.16
CA ALA A 40 -28.02 -0.72 -32.97
C ALA A 40 -27.89 0.82 -32.96
N GLU A 41 -27.32 1.44 -34.00
CA GLU A 41 -27.09 2.90 -34.07
C GLU A 41 -28.07 3.67 -35.01
N GLY A 42 -29.20 3.07 -35.36
CA GLY A 42 -30.27 3.74 -36.11
C GLY A 42 -31.47 4.03 -35.23
N GLU A 43 -31.86 5.31 -35.15
CA GLU A 43 -33.14 5.86 -34.65
C GLU A 43 -33.20 6.29 -33.17
N GLN A 44 -33.01 7.60 -32.96
CA GLN A 44 -33.65 8.37 -31.89
C GLN A 44 -34.53 9.46 -32.54
N PRO A 45 -35.82 9.62 -32.16
CA PRO A 45 -36.57 10.84 -32.47
C PRO A 45 -36.55 11.86 -31.32
N GLN A 46 -36.43 13.12 -31.73
CA GLN A 46 -36.49 14.34 -30.93
C GLN A 46 -37.85 14.55 -30.25
N ALA A 47 -37.83 15.21 -29.09
CA ALA A 47 -39.01 15.82 -28.48
C ALA A 47 -38.74 17.31 -28.19
N ASP A 48 -39.73 18.14 -28.50
CA ASP A 48 -39.90 19.52 -28.00
C ASP A 48 -41.40 19.75 -27.72
N PRO A 49 -41.78 20.78 -26.92
CA PRO A 49 -42.82 20.65 -25.89
C PRO A 49 -44.04 21.55 -26.13
N ALA A 50 -45.18 21.23 -25.50
CA ALA A 50 -46.17 22.14 -24.91
C ALA A 50 -47.56 21.49 -24.75
N GLY A 51 -48.30 21.89 -23.71
CA GLY A 51 -49.76 22.07 -23.82
C GLY A 51 -50.68 21.26 -22.90
N ALA A 52 -51.05 21.90 -21.79
CA ALA A 52 -52.43 22.16 -21.34
C ALA A 52 -53.36 21.02 -20.85
N GLU A 53 -53.86 21.28 -19.63
CA GLU A 53 -55.24 21.14 -19.15
C GLU A 53 -55.76 19.76 -18.72
N GLY A 54 -56.25 19.72 -17.47
CA GLY A 54 -56.84 18.55 -16.84
C GLY A 54 -58.36 18.54 -16.91
N LEU A 55 -58.95 17.54 -16.24
CA LEU A 55 -60.30 17.56 -15.67
C LEU A 55 -60.43 16.35 -14.73
N ALA A 56 -61.17 16.57 -13.65
CA ALA A 56 -61.42 15.68 -12.53
C ALA A 56 -62.32 14.48 -12.86
N GLY A 57 -62.25 13.42 -12.05
CA GLY A 57 -63.19 12.29 -12.05
C GLY A 57 -63.07 11.47 -10.76
N GLN A 58 -64.21 11.23 -10.13
CA GLN A 58 -64.42 10.80 -8.74
C GLN A 58 -64.01 9.37 -8.38
N THR A 59 -63.75 9.21 -7.08
CA THR A 59 -63.73 8.00 -6.25
C THR A 59 -65.10 7.33 -6.13
N ASP A 60 -65.15 6.00 -6.14
CA ASP A 60 -66.21 5.21 -5.50
C ASP A 60 -65.64 3.87 -4.99
N GLU A 61 -65.72 3.66 -3.67
CA GLU A 61 -65.63 2.36 -2.98
C GLU A 61 -66.99 1.66 -2.99
N PRO A 62 -67.02 0.31 -2.91
CA PRO A 62 -68.16 -0.37 -2.31
C PRO A 62 -67.80 -1.30 -1.12
N PRO A 63 -68.77 -1.64 -0.26
CA PRO A 63 -68.54 -1.86 1.17
C PRO A 63 -68.57 -3.33 1.62
N ALA A 64 -68.26 -3.46 2.92
CA ALA A 64 -68.14 -4.67 3.73
C ALA A 64 -69.32 -5.65 3.68
N GLY A 65 -68.97 -6.94 3.73
CA GLY A 65 -69.87 -8.06 4.05
C GLY A 65 -69.22 -8.94 5.13
N GLN A 66 -69.96 -9.16 6.22
CA GLN A 66 -69.68 -10.12 7.29
C GLN A 66 -69.93 -11.56 6.77
N ASP A 67 -69.03 -12.50 7.08
CA ASP A 67 -69.30 -13.93 7.01
C ASP A 67 -68.74 -14.59 8.29
N ASP A 68 -69.66 -15.07 9.13
CA ASP A 68 -69.43 -15.78 10.38
C ASP A 68 -69.16 -17.27 10.07
N ARG A 69 -67.95 -17.76 10.30
CA ARG A 69 -67.67 -19.21 10.43
C ARG A 69 -66.64 -19.49 11.51
N GLU A 70 -67.07 -20.22 12.53
CA GLU A 70 -66.25 -20.79 13.60
C GLU A 70 -65.46 -22.02 13.13
N GLY A 71 -64.21 -22.14 13.64
CA GLY A 71 -63.45 -23.38 13.83
C GLY A 71 -62.03 -23.37 13.26
N PRO A 72 -61.02 -24.07 13.85
CA PRO A 72 -60.91 -24.64 15.19
C PRO A 72 -59.78 -23.98 16.03
N GLU A 73 -59.66 -24.50 17.25
CA GLU A 73 -58.89 -24.05 18.41
C GLU A 73 -57.36 -24.00 18.23
N ASP A 74 -56.77 -23.14 19.06
CA ASP A 74 -55.35 -22.82 19.27
C ASP A 74 -54.35 -23.97 19.07
N GLU A 75 -53.44 -23.80 18.10
CA GLU A 75 -52.04 -24.14 18.33
C GLU A 75 -51.34 -22.89 18.86
N PRO A 76 -50.55 -22.96 19.95
CA PRO A 76 -49.79 -21.81 20.41
C PRO A 76 -48.76 -21.51 19.32
N ALA A 77 -49.01 -20.47 18.54
CA ALA A 77 -48.01 -19.85 17.70
C ALA A 77 -46.80 -19.58 18.60
N GLU A 78 -45.72 -20.32 18.38
CA GLU A 78 -44.40 -19.93 18.88
C GLU A 78 -44.22 -18.49 18.42
N GLN A 79 -44.27 -17.56 19.38
CA GLN A 79 -43.94 -16.18 19.12
C GLN A 79 -42.48 -16.18 18.69
N GLU A 80 -42.23 -16.23 17.38
CA GLU A 80 -40.91 -15.99 16.81
C GLU A 80 -40.46 -14.63 17.37
N GLN A 81 -39.56 -14.67 18.35
CA GLN A 81 -38.97 -13.47 18.90
C GLN A 81 -38.29 -12.75 17.74
N GLN A 82 -38.88 -11.63 17.32
CA GLN A 82 -38.40 -10.87 16.20
C GLN A 82 -36.96 -10.43 16.49
N VAL A 83 -35.99 -11.07 15.83
CA VAL A 83 -34.58 -10.77 16.02
C VAL A 83 -34.34 -9.33 15.55
N VAL A 84 -33.92 -8.47 16.47
CA VAL A 84 -33.74 -7.04 16.18
C VAL A 84 -32.29 -6.78 15.74
N PRO A 85 -32.04 -5.88 14.78
CA PRO A 85 -30.70 -5.40 14.48
C PRO A 85 -30.02 -4.77 15.69
N GLN A 86 -28.82 -5.23 16.02
CA GLN A 86 -28.01 -4.74 17.12
C GLN A 86 -26.52 -4.84 16.79
N LYS A 87 -25.72 -4.00 17.48
CA LYS A 87 -24.26 -3.98 17.36
C LYS A 87 -23.63 -4.41 18.67
N LEU A 88 -22.53 -5.14 18.57
CA LEU A 88 -21.85 -5.80 19.69
C LEU A 88 -20.36 -5.44 19.66
N THR A 89 -19.69 -5.51 20.80
CA THR A 89 -18.24 -5.27 20.88
C THR A 89 -17.51 -6.40 21.59
N LEU A 90 -16.33 -6.73 21.08
CA LEU A 90 -15.35 -7.61 21.74
C LEU A 90 -14.06 -6.86 22.00
N GLY A 91 -13.39 -7.14 23.13
CA GLY A 91 -12.14 -6.51 23.50
C GLY A 91 -12.28 -5.04 23.91
N THR A 92 -11.21 -4.26 23.73
CA THR A 92 -11.13 -2.88 24.23
C THR A 92 -10.06 -2.07 23.51
N VAL A 93 -10.21 -0.74 23.51
CA VAL A 93 -9.15 0.20 23.08
C VAL A 93 -8.21 0.60 24.22
N ASP A 94 -8.37 0.03 25.41
CA ASP A 94 -7.46 0.26 26.53
C ASP A 94 -6.13 -0.48 26.30
N PRO A 95 -5.00 0.24 26.15
CA PRO A 95 -3.70 -0.38 25.87
C PRO A 95 -3.16 -1.22 27.02
N ASP A 96 -3.64 -1.02 28.25
CA ASP A 96 -3.19 -1.76 29.43
C ASP A 96 -3.98 -3.07 29.66
N SER A 97 -4.95 -3.35 28.79
CA SER A 97 -5.78 -4.56 28.84
C SER A 97 -5.08 -5.80 28.26
N ASN A 98 -5.77 -6.93 28.35
CA ASN A 98 -5.32 -8.20 27.77
C ASN A 98 -5.66 -8.30 26.27
N TYR A 99 -6.23 -7.26 25.66
CA TYR A 99 -6.64 -7.29 24.26
C TYR A 99 -5.93 -6.20 23.46
N ARG A 100 -5.54 -6.51 22.22
CA ARG A 100 -4.91 -5.53 21.32
C ARG A 100 -5.91 -4.78 20.45
N MET A 101 -7.18 -5.16 20.48
CA MET A 101 -8.19 -4.66 19.57
C MET A 101 -9.55 -4.51 20.24
N LEU A 102 -10.31 -3.53 19.77
CA LEU A 102 -11.75 -3.44 19.96
C LEU A 102 -12.42 -3.76 18.62
N VAL A 103 -13.31 -4.74 18.63
CA VAL A 103 -13.99 -5.22 17.42
C VAL A 103 -15.47 -4.92 17.55
N THR A 104 -16.04 -4.18 16.59
CA THR A 104 -17.47 -3.92 16.51
C THR A 104 -18.10 -4.85 15.49
N LEU A 105 -19.05 -5.67 15.92
CA LEU A 105 -19.79 -6.60 15.08
C LEU A 105 -21.25 -6.15 14.94
N THR A 106 -21.89 -6.58 13.87
CA THR A 106 -23.34 -6.45 13.67
C THR A 106 -23.94 -7.85 13.55
N ASN A 107 -25.12 -8.05 14.15
CA ASN A 107 -25.86 -9.29 13.93
C ASN A 107 -26.54 -9.33 12.54
N GLU A 108 -26.66 -8.20 11.83
CA GLU A 108 -27.05 -8.19 10.42
C GLU A 108 -25.95 -8.80 9.55
N GLY A 109 -26.21 -9.99 9.02
CA GLY A 109 -25.18 -10.75 8.30
C GLY A 109 -24.06 -11.32 9.17
N ALA A 110 -24.19 -11.22 10.50
CA ALA A 110 -23.22 -11.69 11.49
C ALA A 110 -21.77 -11.28 11.14
N GLY A 111 -21.56 -10.02 10.76
CA GLY A 111 -20.31 -9.53 10.17
C GLY A 111 -19.52 -8.58 11.06
N VAL A 112 -18.27 -8.31 10.68
CA VAL A 112 -17.39 -7.35 11.37
C VAL A 112 -17.49 -5.98 10.68
N GLU A 113 -17.89 -4.95 11.40
CA GLU A 113 -18.01 -3.59 10.87
C GLU A 113 -16.74 -2.76 11.08
N ARG A 114 -16.08 -2.95 12.24
CA ARG A 114 -14.92 -2.15 12.63
C ARG A 114 -13.94 -2.96 13.48
N ILE A 115 -12.65 -2.71 13.27
CA ILE A 115 -11.56 -3.19 14.13
C ILE A 115 -10.67 -2.00 14.46
N GLU A 116 -10.60 -1.63 15.73
CA GLU A 116 -9.79 -0.54 16.27
C GLU A 116 -8.60 -1.12 17.03
N LEU A 117 -7.39 -0.64 16.78
CA LEU A 117 -6.18 -1.10 17.49
C LEU A 117 -6.04 -0.34 18.82
N ALA A 118 -5.85 -1.08 19.91
CA ALA A 118 -5.66 -0.51 21.26
C ALA A 118 -4.28 0.14 21.45
N SER A 119 -3.28 -0.28 20.67
CA SER A 119 -1.91 0.18 20.81
C SER A 119 -1.79 1.70 20.57
N PRO A 120 -1.18 2.46 21.49
CA PRO A 120 -0.98 3.90 21.33
C PRO A 120 0.03 4.22 20.23
N ARG A 121 0.77 3.22 19.73
CA ARG A 121 1.71 3.33 18.61
C ARG A 121 1.00 3.52 17.27
N TYR A 122 -0.26 3.11 17.17
CA TYR A 122 -1.02 3.12 15.92
C TYR A 122 -2.28 3.98 16.08
N LEU A 123 -2.15 5.26 15.75
CA LEU A 123 -3.25 6.23 15.80
C LEU A 123 -3.63 6.66 14.37
N ASP A 124 -4.85 7.14 14.15
CA ASP A 124 -5.25 7.66 12.83
C ASP A 124 -4.37 8.87 12.43
N LEU A 125 -3.88 8.87 11.17
CA LEU A 125 -3.01 9.93 10.65
C LEU A 125 -3.77 11.19 10.22
N THR A 126 -5.01 11.00 9.78
CA THR A 126 -5.87 12.02 9.16
C THR A 126 -6.75 12.71 10.18
N ASP A 127 -7.39 11.95 11.07
CA ASP A 127 -8.25 12.46 12.11
C ASP A 127 -7.45 12.72 13.40
N ARG A 128 -7.07 13.99 13.59
CA ARG A 128 -6.39 14.46 14.79
C ARG A 128 -7.33 15.19 15.77
N GLY A 129 -8.65 15.09 15.53
CA GLY A 129 -9.67 15.61 16.43
C GLY A 129 -9.80 14.80 17.71
N GLY A 130 -10.74 15.20 18.57
CA GLY A 130 -11.01 14.51 19.82
C GLY A 130 -11.86 13.27 19.56
N TYR A 131 -11.33 12.11 19.97
CA TYR A 131 -12.03 10.84 19.87
C TYR A 131 -12.85 10.59 21.13
N LEU A 132 -14.13 10.27 20.93
CA LEU A 132 -15.07 9.89 22.00
C LEU A 132 -15.29 8.37 22.06
N GLY A 133 -15.15 7.66 20.94
CA GLY A 133 -15.63 6.28 20.79
C GLY A 133 -16.55 6.15 19.58
N HIS A 134 -16.57 4.98 18.96
CA HIS A 134 -17.61 4.66 17.97
C HIS A 134 -18.95 4.40 18.70
N LEU A 135 -19.97 5.22 18.39
CA LEU A 135 -21.29 5.15 19.07
C LEU A 135 -22.42 4.61 18.19
N ALA A 136 -22.15 4.40 16.89
CA ALA A 136 -23.13 3.99 15.88
C ALA A 136 -24.49 4.73 15.98
N LEU A 137 -24.44 6.05 16.17
CA LEU A 137 -25.61 6.88 16.45
C LEU A 137 -26.72 6.76 15.41
N ARG A 138 -27.97 6.58 15.87
CA ARG A 138 -29.19 6.52 15.06
C ARG A 138 -30.13 7.67 15.44
N SER A 139 -30.75 8.33 14.46
CA SER A 139 -31.75 9.38 14.74
C SER A 139 -32.94 8.80 15.51
N ALA A 140 -33.29 9.40 16.66
CA ALA A 140 -34.43 8.97 17.46
C ALA A 140 -35.71 9.73 17.06
N LYS A 141 -36.87 9.05 17.10
CA LYS A 141 -38.18 9.67 16.80
C LYS A 141 -38.52 10.85 17.72
N GLU A 142 -38.08 10.76 18.97
CA GLU A 142 -38.29 11.77 20.02
C GLU A 142 -37.23 12.90 20.03
N GLY A 143 -36.41 12.98 18.99
CA GLY A 143 -35.30 13.95 18.89
C GLY A 143 -33.99 13.45 19.51
N GLY A 144 -32.88 13.98 19.01
CA GLY A 144 -31.52 13.55 19.36
C GLY A 144 -31.09 12.25 18.68
N PHE A 145 -29.99 11.68 19.16
CA PHE A 145 -29.35 10.51 18.57
C PHE A 145 -29.16 9.39 19.58
N GLU A 146 -29.77 8.25 19.33
CA GLU A 146 -29.68 7.05 20.14
C GLU A 146 -28.32 6.36 19.94
N VAL A 147 -27.65 6.02 21.03
CA VAL A 147 -26.39 5.28 21.07
C VAL A 147 -26.66 3.80 20.85
N GLN A 148 -26.06 3.21 19.82
CA GLN A 148 -26.27 1.80 19.48
C GLN A 148 -25.12 0.91 19.95
N VAL A 149 -23.95 1.48 20.25
CA VAL A 149 -22.78 0.74 20.72
C VAL A 149 -21.90 1.62 21.60
N VAL A 150 -21.25 1.04 22.60
CA VAL A 150 -20.24 1.73 23.41
C VAL A 150 -19.08 0.77 23.64
N GLY A 151 -17.94 1.04 22.99
CA GLY A 151 -16.75 0.19 23.13
C GLY A 151 -16.04 0.34 24.48
N ALA A 152 -15.53 -0.77 25.02
CA ALA A 152 -14.74 -0.74 26.24
C ALA A 152 -13.41 0.03 26.06
N GLY A 153 -12.97 0.75 27.08
CA GLY A 153 -11.76 1.59 27.08
C GLY A 153 -11.93 2.97 26.40
N THR A 154 -13.07 3.19 25.72
CA THR A 154 -13.36 4.43 25.01
C THR A 154 -13.69 5.57 25.99
N PRO A 155 -13.42 6.84 25.63
CA PRO A 155 -13.84 7.98 26.45
C PRO A 155 -15.35 8.04 26.73
N ALA A 156 -16.18 7.54 25.81
CA ALA A 156 -17.62 7.40 25.99
C ALA A 156 -17.97 6.48 27.16
N GLN A 157 -17.38 5.28 27.18
CA GLN A 157 -17.58 4.34 28.27
C GLN A 157 -17.06 4.92 29.60
N GLN A 158 -15.87 5.53 29.59
CA GLN A 158 -15.28 6.15 30.78
C GLN A 158 -16.11 7.32 31.32
N ALA A 159 -16.86 8.01 30.46
CA ALA A 159 -17.79 9.07 30.83
C ALA A 159 -19.14 8.55 31.34
N GLY A 160 -19.40 7.24 31.26
CA GLY A 160 -20.65 6.60 31.69
C GLY A 160 -21.76 6.61 30.65
N ILE A 161 -21.46 6.78 29.35
CA ILE A 161 -22.43 6.60 28.27
C ILE A 161 -22.76 5.11 28.14
N GLU A 162 -24.04 4.79 27.97
CA GLU A 162 -24.55 3.43 27.82
C GLU A 162 -25.31 3.26 26.50
N VAL A 163 -25.40 2.02 26.03
CA VAL A 163 -26.24 1.67 24.87
C VAL A 163 -27.70 2.01 25.20
N GLY A 164 -28.40 2.63 24.25
CA GLY A 164 -29.77 3.14 24.44
C GLY A 164 -29.84 4.58 24.99
N ASP A 165 -28.73 5.18 25.42
CA ASP A 165 -28.71 6.60 25.76
C ASP A 165 -29.04 7.46 24.52
N ARG A 166 -29.81 8.53 24.70
CA ARG A 166 -30.05 9.52 23.65
C ARG A 166 -29.18 10.74 23.86
N LEU A 167 -28.28 11.03 22.92
CA LEU A 167 -27.49 12.25 22.89
C LEU A 167 -28.34 13.43 22.41
N LEU A 168 -28.49 14.43 23.26
CA LEU A 168 -29.33 15.61 23.00
C LEU A 168 -28.48 16.85 22.67
N ALA A 169 -27.44 17.11 23.46
CA ALA A 169 -26.59 18.28 23.34
C ALA A 169 -25.13 17.95 23.62
N ALA A 170 -24.20 18.72 23.05
CA ALA A 170 -22.77 18.56 23.28
C ALA A 170 -22.04 19.92 23.21
N GLY A 171 -20.93 20.03 23.94
CA GLY A 171 -20.08 21.22 23.86
C GLY A 171 -18.88 21.22 24.80
N THR A 172 -17.90 22.06 24.52
CA THR A 172 -16.66 22.17 25.34
C THR A 172 -16.75 23.24 26.42
N LYS A 173 -17.68 24.19 26.30
CA LYS A 173 -17.96 25.24 27.29
C LYS A 173 -19.44 25.29 27.61
N GLU A 174 -20.25 25.51 26.58
CA GLU A 174 -21.71 25.53 26.64
C GLU A 174 -22.28 24.35 25.85
N LEU A 175 -23.32 23.70 26.41
CA LEU A 175 -24.06 22.65 25.74
C LEU A 175 -24.93 23.26 24.63
N LYS A 176 -24.77 22.75 23.40
CA LYS A 176 -25.63 23.10 22.27
C LYS A 176 -26.35 21.86 21.75
N PRO A 177 -27.62 21.96 21.37
CA PRO A 177 -28.34 20.85 20.76
C PRO A 177 -27.57 20.26 19.59
N ILE A 178 -27.53 18.94 19.49
CA ILE A 178 -26.92 18.26 18.35
C ILE A 178 -27.95 18.28 17.22
N GLU A 179 -27.81 19.24 16.29
CA GLU A 179 -28.73 19.39 15.15
C GLU A 179 -28.59 18.29 14.11
N SER A 180 -27.37 17.75 13.94
CA SER A 180 -27.08 16.71 12.97
C SER A 180 -25.84 15.90 13.36
N MET A 181 -25.74 14.68 12.82
CA MET A 181 -24.55 13.84 12.92
C MET A 181 -23.29 14.53 12.39
N GLU A 182 -23.42 15.34 11.35
CA GLU A 182 -22.31 16.10 10.78
C GLU A 182 -21.86 17.23 11.72
N ALA A 183 -22.80 17.94 12.36
CA ALA A 183 -22.49 18.95 13.36
C ALA A 183 -21.73 18.35 14.56
N PHE A 184 -22.16 17.17 15.04
CA PHE A 184 -21.47 16.46 16.12
C PHE A 184 -20.05 16.05 15.73
N ARG A 185 -19.87 15.47 14.53
CA ARG A 185 -18.55 15.12 14.00
C ARG A 185 -17.64 16.36 13.87
N LYS A 186 -18.17 17.49 13.38
CA LYS A 186 -17.44 18.75 13.30
C LYS A 186 -17.03 19.29 14.67
N LEU A 187 -17.88 19.12 15.69
CA LEU A 187 -17.55 19.49 17.07
C LEU A 187 -16.37 18.67 17.61
N LEU A 188 -16.40 17.34 17.42
CA LEU A 188 -15.31 16.44 17.80
C LEU A 188 -14.01 16.78 17.04
N ALA A 189 -14.09 16.99 15.72
CA ALA A 189 -12.95 17.33 14.88
C ALA A 189 -12.29 18.67 15.28
N LYS A 190 -13.06 19.65 15.76
CA LYS A 190 -12.55 20.94 16.25
C LYS A 190 -11.99 20.88 17.67
N THR A 191 -12.37 19.86 18.45
CA THR A 191 -11.93 19.72 19.84
C THR A 191 -10.63 18.93 19.88
N LYS A 192 -9.60 19.45 20.54
CA LYS A 192 -8.30 18.74 20.62
C LYS A 192 -8.38 17.52 21.56
N PRO A 193 -7.66 16.43 21.27
CA PRO A 193 -7.42 15.36 22.23
C PRO A 193 -6.95 15.91 23.59
N GLY A 194 -7.37 15.25 24.67
CA GLY A 194 -7.10 15.62 26.05
C GLY A 194 -8.04 16.69 26.63
N LYS A 195 -8.90 17.32 25.81
CA LYS A 195 -9.93 18.25 26.27
C LYS A 195 -11.20 17.53 26.68
N GLU A 196 -11.91 18.14 27.63
CA GLU A 196 -13.21 17.68 28.08
C GLU A 196 -14.32 18.09 27.11
N LEU A 197 -15.25 17.19 26.90
CA LEU A 197 -16.49 17.39 26.17
C LEU A 197 -17.66 17.12 27.12
N LYS A 198 -18.51 18.12 27.32
CA LYS A 198 -19.77 17.98 28.03
C LYS A 198 -20.81 17.41 27.08
N LEU A 199 -21.60 16.47 27.57
CA LEU A 199 -22.64 15.76 26.84
C LEU A 199 -23.92 15.76 27.67
N GLN A 200 -25.04 16.11 27.04
CA GLN A 200 -26.36 15.94 27.64
C GLN A 200 -26.98 14.67 27.06
N VAL A 201 -27.27 13.70 27.92
CA VAL A 201 -27.84 12.41 27.55
C VAL A 201 -29.19 12.21 28.22
N ALA A 202 -30.12 11.54 27.56
CA ALA A 202 -31.37 11.09 28.16
C ALA A 202 -31.38 9.57 28.28
N ARG A 203 -31.53 9.08 29.52
CA ARG A 203 -31.61 7.66 29.87
C ARG A 203 -32.90 7.37 30.60
N SER A 204 -33.72 6.46 30.07
CA SER A 204 -35.03 6.13 30.67
C SER A 204 -35.87 7.39 30.97
N GLY A 205 -35.84 8.37 30.07
CA GLY A 205 -36.56 9.65 30.20
C GLY A 205 -35.85 10.73 31.04
N ASN A 206 -34.84 10.39 31.84
CA ASN A 206 -34.11 11.35 32.68
C ASN A 206 -32.90 11.93 31.95
N GLN A 207 -32.79 13.26 31.95
CA GLN A 207 -31.61 13.94 31.40
C GLN A 207 -30.46 13.95 32.41
N ARG A 208 -29.23 13.73 31.92
CA ARG A 208 -27.99 13.74 32.69
C ARG A 208 -26.92 14.49 31.90
N GLU A 209 -26.05 15.22 32.61
CA GLU A 209 -24.82 15.76 32.03
C GLU A 209 -23.67 14.80 32.34
N LEU A 210 -22.95 14.41 31.29
CA LEU A 210 -21.75 13.59 31.37
C LEU A 210 -20.56 14.39 30.83
N VAL A 211 -19.36 14.11 31.34
CA VAL A 211 -18.13 14.77 30.90
C VAL A 211 -17.14 13.71 30.42
N ALA A 212 -16.79 13.77 29.14
CA ALA A 212 -15.84 12.85 28.52
C ALA A 212 -14.52 13.55 28.24
N LYS A 213 -13.41 12.96 28.70
CA LYS A 213 -12.06 13.41 28.33
C LYS A 213 -11.63 12.77 27.01
N LEU A 214 -11.65 13.55 25.92
CA LEU A 214 -11.40 13.03 24.59
C LEU A 214 -9.96 12.51 24.45
N LYS A 215 -9.76 11.44 23.67
CA LYS A 215 -8.43 10.86 23.39
C LYS A 215 -8.03 11.10 21.93
N ARG A 216 -6.83 10.67 21.53
CA ARG A 216 -6.46 10.53 20.12
C ARG A 216 -7.24 9.35 19.52
N ARG A 217 -7.65 9.46 18.26
CA ARG A 217 -8.36 8.38 17.57
C ARG A 217 -7.42 7.19 17.35
N PRO A 218 -7.78 5.97 17.81
CA PRO A 218 -7.02 4.77 17.49
C PRO A 218 -7.05 4.52 15.98
N LEU A 219 -6.08 3.77 15.46
CA LEU A 219 -6.15 3.32 14.08
C LEU A 219 -7.24 2.26 13.92
N GLU A 220 -8.04 2.42 12.86
CA GLU A 220 -9.12 1.51 12.51
C GLU A 220 -8.70 0.69 11.30
N VAL A 221 -8.20 -0.54 11.47
CA VAL A 221 -7.73 -1.39 10.36
C VAL A 221 -8.89 -1.98 9.54
N THR A 222 -10.10 -1.90 10.06
CA THR A 222 -11.35 -2.15 9.33
C THR A 222 -12.35 -1.07 9.72
N ARG A 223 -12.97 -0.42 8.75
CA ARG A 223 -14.02 0.58 8.97
C ARG A 223 -14.97 0.67 7.76
N PRO A 224 -16.18 1.20 7.94
CA PRO A 224 -17.09 1.46 6.82
C PRO A 224 -16.42 2.30 5.71
N GLU A 225 -16.56 1.85 4.47
CA GLU A 225 -15.85 2.42 3.32
C GLU A 225 -16.23 3.89 3.06
N VAL A 226 -17.44 4.28 3.47
CA VAL A 226 -17.89 5.68 3.44
C VAL A 226 -16.95 6.62 4.20
N GLU A 227 -16.22 6.14 5.20
CA GLU A 227 -15.24 6.93 5.96
C GLU A 227 -13.94 7.11 5.16
N ASN A 228 -13.52 6.10 4.40
CA ASN A 228 -12.36 6.20 3.52
C ASN A 228 -12.62 7.14 2.34
N VAL A 229 -13.76 7.01 1.68
CA VAL A 229 -14.12 7.85 0.52
C VAL A 229 -14.15 9.33 0.89
N ARG A 230 -14.62 9.67 2.09
CA ARG A 230 -14.66 11.05 2.59
C ARG A 230 -13.28 11.71 2.77
N LEU A 231 -12.19 10.94 2.73
CA LEU A 231 -10.84 11.50 2.81
C LEU A 231 -10.41 12.25 1.55
N TRP A 232 -10.95 11.88 0.39
CA TRP A 232 -10.54 12.41 -0.92
C TRP A 232 -11.71 12.88 -1.78
N ALA A 233 -12.95 12.51 -1.44
CA ALA A 233 -14.16 12.94 -2.13
C ALA A 233 -15.15 13.60 -1.17
N GLU A 234 -15.65 14.78 -1.52
CA GLU A 234 -16.69 15.48 -0.75
C GLU A 234 -18.05 14.76 -0.82
N LYS A 235 -18.37 14.19 -1.99
CA LYS A 235 -19.62 13.45 -2.24
C LYS A 235 -19.32 11.97 -2.37
N LEU A 236 -20.20 11.15 -1.81
CA LEU A 236 -20.13 9.70 -1.98
C LEU A 236 -20.50 9.34 -3.43
N PRO A 237 -19.74 8.47 -4.11
CA PRO A 237 -20.09 7.93 -5.42
C PRO A 237 -21.46 7.25 -5.40
N ALA A 238 -22.22 7.40 -6.47
CA ALA A 238 -23.46 6.64 -6.67
C ALA A 238 -23.14 5.13 -6.70
N GLY A 239 -23.95 4.32 -6.04
CA GLY A 239 -23.74 2.87 -5.97
C GLY A 239 -22.64 2.42 -5.01
N LEU A 240 -21.98 3.33 -4.26
CA LEU A 240 -21.03 2.94 -3.22
C LEU A 240 -21.68 1.98 -2.22
N ARG A 241 -21.01 0.85 -1.95
CA ARG A 241 -21.41 -0.13 -0.95
C ARG A 241 -20.40 -0.15 0.19
N SER A 242 -20.87 -0.49 1.39
CA SER A 242 -20.05 -0.64 2.59
C SER A 242 -20.54 -1.81 3.45
N PRO A 243 -20.58 -3.04 2.91
CA PRO A 243 -21.01 -4.20 3.68
C PRO A 243 -20.03 -4.49 4.83
N PRO A 244 -20.50 -5.09 5.93
CA PRO A 244 -19.61 -5.68 6.93
C PRO A 244 -18.66 -6.71 6.30
N SER A 245 -17.49 -6.90 6.92
CA SER A 245 -16.53 -7.93 6.53
C SER A 245 -16.99 -9.32 6.96
N PHE A 246 -16.50 -10.35 6.27
CA PHE A 246 -16.68 -11.77 6.62
C PHE A 246 -18.12 -12.29 6.53
N GLN A 247 -18.94 -11.76 5.63
CA GLN A 247 -20.29 -12.27 5.40
C GLN A 247 -20.28 -13.63 4.69
N VAL A 248 -21.28 -14.48 5.00
CA VAL A 248 -21.41 -15.83 4.46
C VAL A 248 -22.72 -16.00 3.71
N THR A 249 -22.72 -16.83 2.67
CA THR A 249 -23.93 -17.41 2.06
C THR A 249 -23.63 -18.78 1.46
N LEU A 250 -24.60 -19.48 0.90
CA LEU A 250 -24.35 -20.77 0.20
C LEU A 250 -23.90 -20.52 -1.25
N GLU A 251 -22.82 -21.17 -1.70
CA GLU A 251 -22.48 -21.28 -3.13
C GLU A 251 -23.38 -22.31 -3.81
N GLN A 252 -23.51 -23.48 -3.18
CA GLN A 252 -24.20 -24.64 -3.71
C GLN A 252 -25.07 -25.27 -2.63
N ILE A 253 -26.25 -25.71 -3.05
CA ILE A 253 -27.12 -26.61 -2.29
C ILE A 253 -27.69 -27.67 -3.22
N ASP A 254 -27.33 -28.92 -2.96
CA ASP A 254 -27.61 -30.08 -3.78
C ASP A 254 -27.19 -29.81 -5.24
N SER A 255 -28.12 -29.93 -6.19
CA SER A 255 -27.87 -29.66 -7.61
C SER A 255 -27.95 -28.18 -8.00
N GLN A 256 -28.24 -27.28 -7.06
CA GLN A 256 -28.40 -25.85 -7.33
C GLN A 256 -27.12 -25.10 -6.95
N THR A 257 -26.63 -24.28 -7.87
CA THR A 257 -25.43 -23.44 -7.65
C THR A 257 -25.82 -22.00 -7.92
N LEU A 258 -25.39 -21.06 -7.06
CA LEU A 258 -25.57 -19.62 -7.29
C LEU A 258 -24.85 -19.17 -8.56
N SER A 259 -23.78 -19.87 -8.96
CA SER A 259 -23.01 -19.61 -10.17
C SER A 259 -23.71 -20.12 -11.45
N GLY A 260 -24.58 -19.30 -12.04
CA GLY A 260 -25.01 -19.47 -13.42
C GLY A 260 -23.99 -18.88 -14.40
N LYS A 261 -23.15 -19.72 -15.03
CA LYS A 261 -22.40 -19.58 -16.31
C LYS A 261 -21.84 -18.23 -16.85
N ASN A 262 -21.92 -17.09 -16.17
CA ASN A 262 -21.31 -15.82 -16.60
C ASN A 262 -20.63 -15.13 -15.41
N ARG A 263 -19.41 -15.59 -15.13
CA ARG A 263 -18.55 -15.22 -13.99
C ARG A 263 -18.18 -13.73 -13.83
N GLN A 264 -18.57 -12.81 -14.72
CA GLN A 264 -17.98 -11.46 -14.72
C GLN A 264 -18.91 -10.28 -15.05
N ARG A 265 -20.18 -10.49 -15.42
CA ARG A 265 -21.12 -9.39 -15.69
C ARG A 265 -22.55 -9.84 -15.46
N LEU A 266 -23.13 -9.44 -14.34
CA LEU A 266 -24.58 -9.37 -14.18
C LEU A 266 -24.89 -7.90 -13.91
N GLU A 267 -25.37 -7.23 -14.95
CA GLU A 267 -25.57 -5.78 -15.01
C GLU A 267 -26.82 -5.31 -14.24
N ASP A 268 -27.64 -6.22 -13.70
CA ASP A 268 -28.91 -5.85 -13.05
C ASP A 268 -29.02 -6.21 -11.55
N GLU A 269 -28.20 -7.12 -11.03
CA GLU A 269 -27.97 -7.30 -9.59
C GLU A 269 -26.51 -7.74 -9.35
N LEU A 270 -25.73 -6.91 -8.62
CA LEU A 270 -24.33 -7.17 -8.35
C LEU A 270 -24.11 -8.55 -7.68
N PRO A 271 -23.08 -9.34 -8.06
CA PRO A 271 -22.76 -10.67 -7.51
C PRO A 271 -22.64 -10.75 -5.98
N LEU A 272 -22.52 -9.61 -5.29
CA LEU A 272 -22.30 -9.50 -3.86
C LEU A 272 -23.52 -9.84 -2.99
N LEU A 273 -24.73 -9.61 -3.49
CA LEU A 273 -25.99 -9.77 -2.74
C LEU A 273 -26.81 -10.98 -3.20
N GLN A 274 -26.27 -11.77 -4.12
CA GLN A 274 -26.93 -12.98 -4.61
C GLN A 274 -26.96 -14.02 -3.49
N GLU A 275 -28.16 -14.46 -3.16
CA GLU A 275 -28.42 -15.54 -2.22
C GLU A 275 -29.57 -16.38 -2.79
N PHE A 276 -29.68 -17.63 -2.34
CA PHE A 276 -30.84 -18.44 -2.66
C PHE A 276 -32.09 -17.83 -2.04
N ASP A 277 -33.21 -17.92 -2.75
CA ASP A 277 -34.49 -17.44 -2.27
C ASP A 277 -34.83 -18.03 -0.89
N GLY A 278 -35.22 -17.18 0.07
CA GLY A 278 -35.53 -17.55 1.45
C GLY A 278 -34.34 -17.82 2.39
N LEU A 279 -33.09 -17.60 1.95
CA LEU A 279 -31.89 -17.81 2.77
C LEU A 279 -31.48 -16.55 3.56
N GLU A 280 -31.47 -15.39 2.89
CA GLU A 280 -31.23 -14.03 3.44
C GLU A 280 -30.11 -13.92 4.50
N LEU A 281 -29.01 -14.65 4.37
CA LEU A 281 -27.96 -14.68 5.39
C LEU A 281 -27.23 -13.34 5.53
N ARG A 282 -27.21 -12.49 4.50
CA ARG A 282 -26.40 -11.25 4.48
C ARG A 282 -27.12 -9.99 4.96
N LYS A 283 -28.44 -9.93 4.79
CA LYS A 283 -29.23 -8.69 5.00
C LYS A 283 -30.05 -8.70 6.28
N THR A 284 -30.48 -9.86 6.76
CA THR A 284 -31.34 -9.94 7.94
C THR A 284 -30.55 -10.30 9.20
N PRO A 285 -31.02 -9.86 10.38
CA PRO A 285 -30.32 -10.06 11.65
C PRO A 285 -30.30 -11.54 12.05
N TRP A 286 -29.18 -11.95 12.63
CA TRP A 286 -28.96 -13.26 13.22
C TRP A 286 -29.23 -13.20 14.72
N GLU A 287 -29.67 -14.32 15.29
CA GLU A 287 -29.79 -14.48 16.73
C GLU A 287 -28.39 -14.39 17.37
N VAL A 288 -28.26 -13.67 18.48
CA VAL A 288 -27.04 -13.69 19.30
C VAL A 288 -27.22 -14.78 20.35
N ALA A 289 -26.70 -15.97 20.06
CA ALA A 289 -26.90 -17.16 20.89
C ALA A 289 -26.04 -17.14 22.17
N GLU A 290 -24.83 -16.57 22.09
CA GLU A 290 -23.91 -16.43 23.21
C GLU A 290 -23.07 -15.17 23.04
N GLN A 291 -22.79 -14.46 24.14
CA GLN A 291 -21.85 -13.34 24.16
C GLN A 291 -21.06 -13.35 25.47
N THR A 292 -19.74 -13.32 25.35
CA THR A 292 -18.78 -13.10 26.43
C THR A 292 -17.98 -11.82 26.15
N ALA A 293 -17.00 -11.49 27.00
CA ALA A 293 -16.12 -10.32 26.79
C ALA A 293 -15.22 -10.47 25.54
N ASP A 294 -14.91 -11.71 25.18
CA ASP A 294 -13.95 -12.12 24.16
C ASP A 294 -14.59 -12.90 23.00
N SER A 295 -15.85 -13.30 23.11
CA SER A 295 -16.51 -14.10 22.08
C SER A 295 -17.96 -13.73 21.83
N VAL A 296 -18.43 -13.96 20.60
CA VAL A 296 -19.85 -13.86 20.26
C VAL A 296 -20.21 -14.96 19.27
N THR A 297 -21.32 -15.64 19.53
CA THR A 297 -21.89 -16.66 18.65
C THR A 297 -23.19 -16.15 18.04
N PHE A 298 -23.21 -16.04 16.71
CA PHE A 298 -24.42 -15.78 15.94
C PHE A 298 -25.01 -17.09 15.42
N ARG A 299 -26.34 -17.20 15.45
CA ARG A 299 -27.08 -18.34 14.91
C ARG A 299 -28.18 -17.86 13.95
N LYS A 300 -28.37 -18.62 12.88
CA LYS A 300 -29.49 -18.42 11.97
C LYS A 300 -30.01 -19.75 11.43
N HIS A 301 -31.30 -19.97 11.61
CA HIS A 301 -31.99 -21.15 11.11
C HIS A 301 -32.68 -20.84 9.78
N SER A 302 -32.54 -21.72 8.80
CA SER A 302 -33.25 -21.67 7.54
C SER A 302 -34.24 -22.83 7.47
N VAL A 303 -35.50 -22.53 7.72
CA VAL A 303 -36.60 -23.51 7.69
C VAL A 303 -36.73 -24.16 6.30
N LYS A 304 -36.63 -23.35 5.23
CA LYS A 304 -36.78 -23.80 3.83
C LYS A 304 -35.76 -24.87 3.45
N TYR A 305 -34.52 -24.75 3.93
CA TYR A 305 -33.44 -25.65 3.56
C TYR A 305 -33.12 -26.69 4.64
N GLY A 306 -33.71 -26.57 5.84
CA GLY A 306 -33.40 -27.44 6.98
C GLY A 306 -31.94 -27.29 7.42
N LEU A 307 -31.43 -26.06 7.46
CA LEU A 307 -30.03 -25.77 7.80
C LEU A 307 -29.94 -24.77 8.94
N THR A 308 -28.97 -24.97 9.84
CA THR A 308 -28.60 -23.98 10.84
C THR A 308 -27.17 -23.50 10.60
N PHE A 309 -27.02 -22.20 10.48
CA PHE A 309 -25.74 -21.52 10.33
C PHE A 309 -25.31 -20.96 11.68
N VAL A 310 -24.06 -21.22 12.05
CA VAL A 310 -23.47 -20.70 13.29
C VAL A 310 -22.15 -20.02 12.94
N LYS A 311 -21.97 -18.79 13.43
CA LYS A 311 -20.69 -18.07 13.34
C LYS A 311 -20.24 -17.66 14.72
N ARG A 312 -19.12 -18.20 15.17
CA ARG A 312 -18.48 -17.79 16.43
C ARG A 312 -17.25 -16.96 16.10
N TYR A 313 -17.22 -15.74 16.62
CA TYR A 313 -16.02 -14.91 16.64
C TYR A 313 -15.42 -14.99 18.04
N GLN A 314 -14.12 -15.26 18.11
CA GLN A 314 -13.35 -15.30 19.35
C GLN A 314 -12.14 -14.39 19.20
N LEU A 315 -11.98 -13.43 20.09
CA LEU A 315 -10.82 -12.54 20.14
C LEU A 315 -9.68 -13.20 20.92
N GLU A 316 -8.47 -13.06 20.43
CA GLU A 316 -7.27 -13.59 21.11
C GLU A 316 -6.91 -12.72 22.33
N GLU A 317 -6.71 -13.37 23.48
CA GLU A 317 -6.30 -12.73 24.73
C GLU A 317 -4.79 -12.85 24.93
N ILE A 318 -4.16 -11.79 25.43
CA ILE A 318 -2.76 -11.79 25.83
C ILE A 318 -2.63 -12.37 27.25
N PRO A 319 -1.86 -13.44 27.45
CA PRO A 319 -1.53 -13.94 28.79
C PRO A 319 -0.84 -12.84 29.62
N GLU A 320 -1.16 -12.73 30.91
CA GLU A 320 -0.62 -11.69 31.81
C GLU A 320 0.90 -11.52 31.73
N GLY A 321 1.67 -12.62 31.65
CA GLY A 321 3.13 -12.59 31.55
C GLY A 321 3.68 -12.10 30.20
N MET A 322 2.85 -12.05 29.15
CA MET A 322 3.24 -11.70 27.78
C MET A 322 2.80 -10.29 27.36
N LYS A 323 2.08 -9.55 28.21
CA LYS A 323 1.66 -8.15 27.94
C LYS A 323 2.77 -7.22 27.44
N PRO A 324 4.00 -7.26 28.00
CA PRO A 324 5.09 -6.40 27.53
C PRO A 324 5.58 -6.76 26.12
N SER A 325 5.36 -8.00 25.66
CA SER A 325 5.78 -8.42 24.32
C SER A 325 4.88 -7.80 23.27
N ALA A 326 5.38 -6.77 22.59
CA ALA A 326 4.65 -6.12 21.51
C ALA A 326 4.37 -7.05 20.31
N ASP A 327 5.10 -8.16 20.20
CA ASP A 327 5.00 -9.15 19.13
C ASP A 327 4.12 -10.36 19.47
N TYR A 328 3.56 -10.44 20.69
CA TYR A 328 2.61 -11.50 21.00
C TYR A 328 1.42 -11.48 20.01
N PRO A 329 1.08 -12.61 19.36
CA PRO A 329 0.12 -12.68 18.26
C PRO A 329 -1.33 -12.57 18.73
N ALA A 330 -1.73 -11.41 19.25
CA ALA A 330 -3.10 -11.09 19.67
C ALA A 330 -3.76 -10.02 18.78
N TYR A 331 -3.31 -9.91 17.53
CA TYR A 331 -3.91 -9.07 16.49
C TYR A 331 -4.85 -9.89 15.58
N ASN A 332 -5.59 -10.84 16.13
CA ASN A 332 -6.49 -11.70 15.37
C ASN A 332 -7.81 -11.99 16.07
N LEU A 333 -8.80 -12.34 15.26
CA LEU A 333 -10.00 -13.05 15.70
C LEU A 333 -10.01 -14.44 15.07
N THR A 334 -10.47 -15.44 15.81
CA THR A 334 -10.84 -16.73 15.25
C THR A 334 -12.30 -16.69 14.83
N LEU A 335 -12.56 -16.93 13.55
CA LEU A 335 -13.90 -17.17 13.00
C LEU A 335 -14.10 -18.67 12.83
N GLU A 336 -15.04 -19.22 13.59
CA GLU A 336 -15.56 -20.57 13.39
C GLU A 336 -16.89 -20.46 12.64
N LEU A 337 -16.94 -21.02 11.42
CA LEU A 337 -18.14 -21.11 10.61
C LEU A 337 -18.64 -22.55 10.66
N SER A 338 -19.87 -22.74 11.13
CA SER A 338 -20.51 -24.04 11.13
C SER A 338 -21.83 -24.04 10.38
N ILE A 339 -22.06 -25.12 9.63
CA ILE A 339 -23.31 -25.42 8.95
C ILE A 339 -23.78 -26.78 9.45
N GLU A 340 -24.97 -26.81 10.02
CA GLU A 340 -25.62 -28.00 10.58
C GLU A 340 -26.82 -28.36 9.72
N ASN A 341 -26.90 -29.62 9.30
CA ASN A 341 -28.05 -30.16 8.59
C ASN A 341 -29.09 -30.60 9.62
N THR A 342 -30.14 -29.80 9.80
CA THR A 342 -31.24 -30.09 10.73
C THR A 342 -32.42 -30.76 10.03
N GLY A 343 -32.30 -31.07 8.74
CA GLY A 343 -33.30 -31.83 8.00
C GLY A 343 -33.06 -33.34 8.06
N ASP A 344 -34.02 -34.09 7.49
CA ASP A 344 -34.02 -35.56 7.50
C ASP A 344 -33.29 -36.19 6.30
N ALA A 345 -32.74 -35.38 5.39
CA ALA A 345 -32.07 -35.83 4.17
C ALA A 345 -30.66 -35.28 4.09
N ASP A 346 -29.75 -36.06 3.50
CA ASP A 346 -28.39 -35.64 3.20
C ASP A 346 -28.41 -34.44 2.23
N ARG A 347 -27.50 -33.49 2.45
CA ARG A 347 -27.38 -32.27 1.64
C ARG A 347 -25.96 -32.11 1.13
N GLU A 348 -25.80 -31.83 -0.15
CA GLU A 348 -24.49 -31.43 -0.69
C GLU A 348 -24.36 -29.91 -0.65
N LEU A 349 -23.37 -29.37 0.07
CA LEU A 349 -23.29 -27.94 0.35
C LEU A 349 -21.90 -27.39 0.09
N ALA A 350 -21.86 -26.19 -0.49
CA ALA A 350 -20.70 -25.31 -0.52
C ALA A 350 -21.12 -23.92 -0.06
N TYR A 351 -20.24 -23.19 0.62
CA TYR A 351 -20.48 -21.79 1.02
C TYR A 351 -19.57 -20.82 0.28
N ARG A 352 -20.02 -19.57 0.22
CA ARG A 352 -19.23 -18.38 -0.12
C ARG A 352 -18.93 -17.61 1.16
N LEU A 353 -17.66 -17.30 1.41
CA LEU A 353 -17.21 -16.43 2.49
C LEU A 353 -16.50 -15.22 1.92
N ASP A 354 -17.03 -14.03 2.19
CA ASP A 354 -16.42 -12.78 1.75
C ASP A 354 -15.26 -12.39 2.67
N GLY A 355 -14.26 -11.73 2.11
CA GLY A 355 -13.07 -11.31 2.83
C GLY A 355 -13.24 -10.03 3.64
N PRO A 356 -12.12 -9.49 4.15
CA PRO A 356 -12.11 -8.20 4.80
C PRO A 356 -12.28 -7.07 3.79
N ASN A 357 -12.82 -5.94 4.24
CA ASN A 357 -12.89 -4.71 3.45
C ASN A 357 -12.72 -3.46 4.32
N GLY A 358 -12.60 -2.29 3.69
CA GLY A 358 -12.59 -1.03 4.43
C GLY A 358 -11.25 -0.68 5.10
N LEU A 359 -10.17 -1.39 4.76
CA LEU A 359 -8.81 -1.06 5.18
C LEU A 359 -8.48 0.40 4.80
N PRO A 360 -7.91 1.22 5.71
CA PRO A 360 -7.67 2.63 5.46
C PRO A 360 -6.73 2.91 4.29
N ILE A 361 -7.08 3.92 3.50
CA ILE A 361 -6.25 4.48 2.44
C ILE A 361 -5.29 5.55 2.99
N GLU A 362 -4.44 5.14 3.93
CA GLU A 362 -3.48 6.05 4.55
C GLU A 362 -2.57 6.70 3.52
N GLY A 363 -2.36 8.01 3.68
CA GLY A 363 -1.50 8.77 2.78
C GLY A 363 -2.01 8.88 1.35
N TRP A 364 -3.32 8.79 1.13
CA TRP A 364 -3.95 8.78 -0.20
C TRP A 364 -3.38 9.75 -1.26
N TRP A 365 -2.86 10.92 -0.86
CA TRP A 365 -2.28 11.92 -1.77
C TRP A 365 -0.75 11.80 -2.01
N TYR A 366 -0.01 11.02 -1.21
CA TYR A 366 1.45 10.86 -1.32
C TYR A 366 1.94 9.42 -1.35
N ALA A 367 1.19 8.49 -0.77
CA ALA A 367 1.57 7.11 -0.63
C ALA A 367 1.67 6.46 -2.00
N TYR A 368 2.79 5.78 -2.20
CA TYR A 368 3.04 4.97 -3.37
C TYR A 368 3.55 3.63 -2.88
N LYS A 369 2.61 2.69 -2.72
CA LYS A 369 2.94 1.31 -2.44
C LYS A 369 3.58 0.73 -3.70
N ILE A 370 4.71 0.05 -3.52
CA ILE A 370 5.43 -0.59 -4.61
C ILE A 370 5.29 -2.09 -4.41
N GLY A 371 4.75 -2.78 -5.42
CA GLY A 371 4.53 -4.21 -5.38
C GLY A 371 5.82 -5.03 -5.45
N HIS A 372 5.66 -6.36 -5.38
CA HIS A 372 6.75 -7.34 -5.46
C HIS A 372 7.56 -7.19 -6.77
N ASP A 373 6.88 -6.93 -7.89
CA ASP A 373 7.49 -6.75 -9.21
C ASP A 373 7.98 -5.33 -9.51
N TRP A 374 8.15 -4.49 -8.48
CA TRP A 374 8.50 -3.06 -8.63
C TRP A 374 7.47 -2.21 -9.37
N GLY A 375 6.29 -2.76 -9.66
CA GLY A 375 5.16 -2.04 -10.27
C GLY A 375 4.41 -1.15 -9.29
N ALA A 376 3.71 -0.14 -9.85
CA ALA A 376 2.71 0.65 -9.14
C ALA A 376 1.52 -0.24 -8.77
N VAL A 377 1.06 -0.17 -7.54
CA VAL A 377 -0.11 -0.93 -7.06
C VAL A 377 -1.12 0.01 -6.40
N GLY A 378 -2.27 -0.51 -5.96
CA GLY A 378 -3.25 0.27 -5.23
C GLY A 378 -2.72 0.72 -3.86
N LEU A 379 -3.48 1.58 -3.17
CA LEU A 379 -3.19 1.88 -1.76
C LEU A 379 -3.49 0.67 -0.86
N ARG A 380 -4.42 -0.16 -1.30
CA ARG A 380 -4.80 -1.44 -0.73
C ARG A 380 -4.97 -2.44 -1.87
N ASP A 381 -4.30 -3.57 -1.76
CA ASP A 381 -4.36 -4.64 -2.76
C ASP A 381 -4.96 -5.89 -2.11
N VAL A 382 -5.50 -6.79 -2.94
CA VAL A 382 -5.78 -8.14 -2.46
C VAL A 382 -4.49 -8.95 -2.59
N MET A 383 -4.04 -9.57 -1.50
CA MET A 383 -2.86 -10.44 -1.48
C MET A 383 -3.31 -11.87 -1.21
N SER A 384 -2.79 -12.83 -1.96
CA SER A 384 -3.08 -14.26 -1.80
C SER A 384 -1.79 -15.07 -1.81
N ARG A 385 -1.74 -16.13 -1.00
CA ARG A 385 -0.70 -17.16 -1.03
C ARG A 385 -1.38 -18.51 -1.04
N THR A 386 -1.08 -19.30 -2.07
CA THR A 386 -1.42 -20.73 -2.13
C THR A 386 -0.18 -21.54 -1.78
N PHE A 387 -0.32 -22.83 -1.47
CA PHE A 387 0.84 -23.65 -1.09
C PHE A 387 1.82 -23.92 -2.25
N ASP A 388 1.33 -23.82 -3.49
CA ASP A 388 2.02 -24.13 -4.75
C ASP A 388 2.63 -22.91 -5.47
N ALA A 389 2.25 -21.67 -5.11
CA ALA A 389 2.74 -20.46 -5.76
C ALA A 389 3.12 -19.37 -4.74
N GLU A 390 4.20 -18.60 -5.01
CA GLU A 390 4.60 -17.44 -4.20
C GLU A 390 3.45 -16.42 -4.01
N VAL A 391 3.63 -15.45 -3.11
CA VAL A 391 2.60 -14.42 -2.84
C VAL A 391 2.22 -13.69 -4.12
N GLN A 392 0.92 -13.72 -4.43
CA GLN A 392 0.31 -13.04 -5.55
C GLN A 392 -0.36 -11.75 -5.08
N GLN A 393 -0.22 -10.70 -5.88
CA GLN A 393 -0.73 -9.37 -5.59
C GLN A 393 -1.69 -8.91 -6.69
N PHE A 394 -2.92 -8.57 -6.31
CA PHE A 394 -3.97 -8.17 -7.23
C PHE A 394 -4.34 -6.72 -6.99
N ALA A 395 -4.09 -5.87 -7.99
CA ALA A 395 -4.37 -4.44 -7.89
C ALA A 395 -5.88 -4.19 -7.88
N PRO A 396 -6.39 -3.28 -7.03
CA PRO A 396 -7.82 -3.04 -6.91
C PRO A 396 -8.42 -2.47 -8.20
N ALA A 397 -7.64 -1.70 -8.97
CA ALA A 397 -8.07 -1.18 -10.27
C ALA A 397 -8.34 -2.30 -11.29
N THR A 398 -7.49 -3.32 -11.36
CA THR A 398 -7.67 -4.45 -12.30
C THR A 398 -8.80 -5.38 -11.85
N ILE A 399 -9.03 -5.49 -10.53
CA ILE A 399 -10.21 -6.19 -10.00
C ILE A 399 -11.49 -5.46 -10.42
N ALA A 400 -11.52 -4.13 -10.29
CA ALA A 400 -12.69 -3.33 -10.66
C ALA A 400 -13.01 -3.35 -12.17
N THR A 401 -12.01 -3.53 -13.03
CA THR A 401 -12.23 -3.68 -14.49
C THR A 401 -12.55 -5.13 -14.91
N GLY A 402 -12.56 -6.09 -13.98
CA GLY A 402 -12.83 -7.50 -14.26
C GLY A 402 -11.69 -8.23 -15.00
N GLU A 403 -10.48 -7.67 -15.00
CA GLU A 403 -9.31 -8.25 -15.68
C GLU A 403 -8.65 -9.39 -14.88
N VAL A 404 -9.04 -9.58 -13.62
CA VAL A 404 -8.48 -10.60 -12.74
C VAL A 404 -9.35 -11.87 -12.79
N GLU A 405 -8.71 -12.98 -13.13
CA GLU A 405 -9.33 -14.31 -13.11
C GLU A 405 -9.35 -14.89 -11.70
N ALA A 406 -10.32 -15.77 -11.43
CA ALA A 406 -10.39 -16.50 -10.16
C ALA A 406 -9.21 -17.49 -10.04
N LEU A 407 -8.74 -17.71 -8.82
CA LEU A 407 -7.77 -18.78 -8.54
C LEU A 407 -8.54 -20.07 -8.26
N GLU A 408 -8.22 -21.16 -8.99
CA GLU A 408 -8.92 -22.43 -8.89
C GLU A 408 -7.98 -23.56 -8.47
N GLY A 409 -8.51 -24.52 -7.68
CA GLY A 409 -7.88 -25.81 -7.40
C GLY A 409 -6.58 -25.79 -6.59
N SER A 410 -6.15 -24.62 -6.13
CA SER A 410 -4.88 -24.44 -5.41
C SER A 410 -5.13 -24.32 -3.91
N PRO A 411 -4.54 -25.19 -3.06
CA PRO A 411 -4.70 -25.10 -1.62
C PRO A 411 -4.27 -23.73 -1.09
N LEU A 412 -5.24 -22.98 -0.54
CA LEU A 412 -5.00 -21.65 0.01
C LEU A 412 -4.24 -21.72 1.34
N ALA A 413 -3.17 -20.92 1.48
CA ALA A 413 -2.46 -20.69 2.74
C ALA A 413 -3.01 -19.44 3.46
N PHE A 414 -3.11 -18.31 2.77
CA PHE A 414 -3.76 -17.10 3.30
C PHE A 414 -4.21 -16.16 2.19
N ILE A 415 -5.19 -15.30 2.49
CA ILE A 415 -5.65 -14.24 1.59
C ILE A 415 -6.26 -13.08 2.34
N GLY A 416 -6.16 -11.86 1.81
CA GLY A 416 -6.83 -10.72 2.41
C GLY A 416 -6.48 -9.41 1.72
N VAL A 417 -6.71 -8.31 2.44
CA VAL A 417 -6.46 -6.95 1.95
C VAL A 417 -5.22 -6.39 2.65
N ASP A 418 -4.29 -5.87 1.86
CA ASP A 418 -2.98 -5.43 2.30
C ASP A 418 -2.72 -3.97 1.91
N ALA A 419 -2.40 -3.15 2.91
CA ALA A 419 -1.91 -1.78 2.73
C ALA A 419 -0.40 -1.72 3.03
N GLN A 420 0.17 -0.52 2.97
CA GLN A 420 1.62 -0.33 3.16
C GLN A 420 2.11 -0.80 4.55
N TYR A 421 1.36 -0.49 5.62
CA TYR A 421 1.78 -0.73 7.01
C TYR A 421 0.89 -1.69 7.80
N PHE A 422 -0.31 -1.99 7.29
CA PHE A 422 -1.30 -2.84 7.96
C PHE A 422 -1.92 -3.79 6.94
N SER A 423 -2.35 -4.95 7.44
CA SER A 423 -3.01 -5.96 6.63
C SER A 423 -4.17 -6.55 7.42
N VAL A 424 -5.22 -6.97 6.70
CA VAL A 424 -6.28 -7.80 7.26
C VAL A 424 -6.35 -9.07 6.43
N MET A 425 -6.04 -10.21 7.03
CA MET A 425 -5.78 -11.48 6.36
C MET A 425 -6.62 -12.59 6.96
N MET A 426 -7.06 -13.51 6.12
CA MET A 426 -7.73 -14.76 6.47
C MET A 426 -6.77 -15.91 6.27
N ILE A 427 -6.64 -16.75 7.30
CA ILE A 427 -5.79 -17.93 7.30
C ILE A 427 -6.68 -19.14 7.63
N PRO A 428 -7.04 -19.98 6.64
CA PRO A 428 -7.71 -21.24 6.90
C PRO A 428 -6.86 -22.11 7.84
N GLN A 429 -7.43 -22.58 8.96
CA GLN A 429 -6.73 -23.40 9.94
C GLN A 429 -6.79 -24.89 9.55
N LYS A 430 -5.97 -25.26 8.57
CA LYS A 430 -5.90 -26.62 8.01
C LYS A 430 -4.92 -27.50 8.76
N GLU A 431 -5.14 -28.81 8.72
CA GLU A 431 -4.20 -29.78 9.30
C GLU A 431 -2.99 -30.02 8.39
N SER A 432 -3.18 -29.92 7.06
CA SER A 432 -2.13 -30.17 6.08
C SER A 432 -2.15 -29.18 4.90
N ALA A 433 -0.99 -28.98 4.29
CA ALA A 433 -0.82 -28.07 3.16
C ALA A 433 -1.56 -28.51 1.88
N ASP A 434 -1.77 -29.82 1.71
CA ASP A 434 -2.42 -30.39 0.53
C ASP A 434 -3.96 -30.33 0.61
N GLU A 435 -4.52 -29.96 1.75
CA GLU A 435 -5.95 -29.94 1.97
C GLU A 435 -6.64 -28.78 1.21
N LEU A 436 -7.54 -29.14 0.31
CA LEU A 436 -8.34 -28.20 -0.47
C LEU A 436 -9.68 -27.92 0.22
N TRP A 437 -9.75 -26.88 1.04
CA TRP A 437 -11.02 -26.36 1.60
C TRP A 437 -11.76 -25.43 0.64
N ILE A 438 -11.00 -24.68 -0.16
CA ILE A 438 -11.49 -23.62 -1.03
C ILE A 438 -11.24 -24.08 -2.46
N GLU A 439 -12.32 -24.34 -3.19
CA GLU A 439 -12.27 -24.75 -4.59
C GLU A 439 -11.81 -23.59 -5.47
N SER A 440 -12.36 -22.40 -5.22
CA SER A 440 -11.95 -21.20 -5.95
C SER A 440 -11.98 -19.94 -5.09
N THR A 441 -11.18 -18.98 -5.52
CA THR A 441 -11.09 -17.65 -4.91
C THR A 441 -11.39 -16.60 -5.96
N GLU A 442 -12.43 -15.82 -5.73
CA GLU A 442 -12.83 -14.70 -6.56
C GLU A 442 -12.35 -13.37 -5.97
N PHE A 443 -12.19 -12.37 -6.83
CA PHE A 443 -11.80 -11.01 -6.46
C PHE A 443 -12.93 -10.05 -6.78
N VAL A 444 -13.35 -9.26 -5.80
CA VAL A 444 -14.58 -8.49 -5.91
C VAL A 444 -14.32 -7.02 -5.61
N SER A 445 -14.81 -6.14 -6.50
CA SER A 445 -14.86 -4.70 -6.26
C SER A 445 -16.14 -4.34 -5.50
N LEU A 446 -15.99 -3.61 -4.39
CA LEU A 446 -17.08 -3.00 -3.63
C LEU A 446 -17.29 -1.52 -4.01
N SER A 447 -16.43 -0.98 -4.89
CA SER A 447 -16.54 0.37 -5.43
C SER A 447 -17.09 0.34 -6.86
N PRO A 448 -17.73 1.44 -7.30
CA PRO A 448 -18.05 1.63 -8.71
C PRO A 448 -16.79 1.54 -9.59
N GLU A 449 -16.97 1.16 -10.85
CA GLU A 449 -15.86 1.07 -11.81
C GLU A 449 -15.15 2.44 -11.90
N PRO A 450 -13.80 2.48 -11.73
CA PRO A 450 -13.06 3.72 -11.79
C PRO A 450 -13.04 4.26 -13.22
N LYS A 451 -13.04 5.58 -13.38
CA LYS A 451 -12.92 6.20 -14.72
C LYS A 451 -11.60 5.80 -15.40
N LYS A 452 -11.66 5.53 -16.71
CA LYS A 452 -10.46 5.27 -17.52
C LYS A 452 -9.45 6.42 -17.40
N ARG A 453 -8.18 6.08 -17.21
CA ARG A 453 -7.06 7.04 -17.07
C ARG A 453 -7.20 8.01 -15.88
N SER A 454 -7.96 7.64 -14.85
CA SER A 454 -8.02 8.38 -13.58
C SER A 454 -7.13 7.72 -12.51
N SER A 455 -6.91 8.45 -11.42
CA SER A 455 -6.30 7.94 -10.18
C SER A 455 -7.29 7.15 -9.31
N GLU A 456 -8.59 7.17 -9.61
CA GLU A 456 -9.65 6.60 -8.78
C GLU A 456 -9.45 5.10 -8.55
N GLY A 457 -8.82 4.41 -9.52
CA GLY A 457 -8.45 2.99 -9.40
C GLY A 457 -7.55 2.68 -8.19
N LYS A 458 -6.79 3.65 -7.68
CA LYS A 458 -5.96 3.49 -6.47
C LYS A 458 -6.76 3.45 -5.18
N TYR A 459 -7.97 4.03 -5.20
CA TYR A 459 -8.85 4.16 -4.04
C TYR A 459 -9.94 3.10 -4.02
N VAL A 460 -10.05 2.26 -5.05
CA VAL A 460 -11.04 1.18 -5.12
C VAL A 460 -10.99 0.30 -3.87
N ASN A 461 -12.16 0.01 -3.31
CA ASN A 461 -12.33 -0.97 -2.24
C ASN A 461 -12.50 -2.34 -2.88
N ALA A 462 -11.46 -3.16 -2.83
CA ALA A 462 -11.49 -4.53 -3.33
C ALA A 462 -11.41 -5.50 -2.15
N THR A 463 -12.03 -6.65 -2.32
CA THR A 463 -12.01 -7.77 -1.37
C THR A 463 -11.84 -9.09 -2.12
N CYS A 464 -11.75 -10.19 -1.37
CA CYS A 464 -11.74 -11.55 -1.90
C CYS A 464 -13.03 -12.27 -1.52
N ARG A 465 -13.32 -13.39 -2.19
CA ARG A 465 -14.44 -14.27 -1.89
C ARG A 465 -13.98 -15.71 -2.04
N LEU A 466 -14.17 -16.50 -0.98
CA LEU A 466 -13.77 -17.90 -0.93
C LEU A 466 -14.97 -18.79 -1.21
N LEU A 467 -14.86 -19.65 -2.22
CA LEU A 467 -15.85 -20.66 -2.54
C LEU A 467 -15.34 -22.00 -2.00
N SER A 468 -16.03 -22.53 -1.00
CA SER A 468 -15.62 -23.78 -0.37
C SER A 468 -15.83 -24.98 -1.30
N VAL A 469 -15.04 -26.03 -1.16
CA VAL A 469 -15.34 -27.31 -1.83
C VAL A 469 -16.72 -27.84 -1.41
N PRO A 470 -17.53 -28.37 -2.34
CA PRO A 470 -18.77 -29.08 -2.00
C PRO A 470 -18.48 -30.25 -1.05
N LYS A 471 -19.28 -30.36 0.01
CA LYS A 471 -19.26 -31.51 0.93
C LYS A 471 -20.67 -31.99 1.17
N THR A 472 -20.85 -33.31 1.19
CA THR A 472 -22.09 -33.94 1.66
C THR A 472 -22.16 -33.87 3.18
N LEU A 473 -23.23 -33.30 3.71
CA LEU A 473 -23.60 -33.33 5.11
C LEU A 473 -24.76 -34.30 5.28
N GLU A 474 -24.53 -35.37 6.03
CA GLU A 474 -25.58 -36.32 6.41
C GLU A 474 -26.71 -35.62 7.18
N ALA A 475 -27.90 -36.22 7.26
CA ALA A 475 -28.96 -35.77 8.15
C ALA A 475 -28.46 -35.69 9.62
N GLY A 476 -28.64 -34.55 10.28
CA GLY A 476 -28.05 -34.28 11.61
C GLY A 476 -26.54 -33.99 11.59
N GLY A 477 -25.89 -34.07 10.43
CA GLY A 477 -24.47 -33.83 10.24
C GLY A 477 -24.08 -32.37 10.37
N LYS A 478 -22.79 -32.13 10.63
CA LYS A 478 -22.22 -30.81 10.87
C LYS A 478 -20.88 -30.65 10.15
N ARG A 479 -20.70 -29.50 9.49
CA ARG A 479 -19.41 -29.04 8.96
C ARG A 479 -18.96 -27.82 9.73
N THR A 480 -17.70 -27.80 10.18
CA THR A 480 -17.12 -26.66 10.89
C THR A 480 -15.75 -26.32 10.31
N ASP A 481 -15.62 -25.12 9.78
CA ASP A 481 -14.38 -24.62 9.18
C ASP A 481 -13.89 -23.39 9.99
N LYS A 482 -12.59 -23.35 10.31
CA LYS A 482 -11.97 -22.34 11.19
C LYS A 482 -11.00 -21.43 10.43
N TYR A 483 -11.09 -20.13 10.70
CA TYR A 483 -10.24 -19.11 10.09
C TYR A 483 -9.62 -18.22 11.15
N THR A 484 -8.31 -18.03 11.10
CA THR A 484 -7.63 -16.96 11.83
C THR A 484 -7.69 -15.69 10.99
N LEU A 485 -8.32 -14.66 11.54
CA LEU A 485 -8.51 -13.35 10.93
C LEU A 485 -7.51 -12.37 11.52
N PHE A 486 -6.32 -12.27 10.94
CA PHE A 486 -5.32 -11.27 11.33
C PHE A 486 -5.79 -9.87 10.93
N ALA A 487 -5.64 -8.88 11.80
CA ALA A 487 -5.97 -7.48 11.56
C ALA A 487 -4.99 -6.58 12.33
N GLY A 488 -3.82 -6.31 11.74
CA GLY A 488 -2.72 -5.73 12.51
C GLY A 488 -1.60 -5.09 11.70
N PRO A 489 -0.56 -4.61 12.41
CA PRO A 489 0.61 -3.97 11.80
C PRO A 489 1.54 -4.99 11.13
N LYS A 490 2.22 -4.55 10.08
CA LYS A 490 3.20 -5.37 9.35
C LYS A 490 4.57 -5.37 10.03
N ARG A 491 4.66 -5.97 11.21
CA ARG A 491 5.92 -6.19 11.92
C ARG A 491 6.49 -7.57 11.58
N PRO A 492 7.76 -7.69 11.17
CA PRO A 492 8.31 -8.96 10.71
C PRO A 492 8.18 -10.10 11.73
N GLU A 493 8.47 -9.82 12.99
CA GLU A 493 8.41 -10.79 14.10
C GLU A 493 6.97 -11.22 14.36
N LEU A 494 6.04 -10.27 14.50
CA LEU A 494 4.62 -10.55 14.67
C LEU A 494 4.02 -11.38 13.52
N LEU A 495 4.33 -11.03 12.26
CA LEU A 495 3.76 -11.72 11.10
C LEU A 495 4.28 -13.15 10.96
N ALA A 496 5.49 -13.45 11.47
CA ALA A 496 6.06 -14.79 11.46
C ALA A 496 5.34 -15.77 12.41
N GLU A 497 4.66 -15.25 13.44
CA GLU A 497 3.84 -16.05 14.37
C GLU A 497 2.51 -16.52 13.73
N TYR A 498 2.04 -15.83 12.68
CA TYR A 498 0.82 -16.19 11.96
C TYR A 498 1.12 -17.12 10.79
N GLN A 499 1.08 -18.43 11.04
CA GLN A 499 1.37 -19.49 10.08
C GLN A 499 0.09 -20.20 9.64
N SER A 500 0.02 -20.60 8.36
CA SER A 500 -1.15 -21.34 7.83
C SER A 500 -1.15 -22.83 8.19
N VAL A 501 0.05 -23.38 8.38
CA VAL A 501 0.36 -24.74 8.84
C VAL A 501 1.59 -24.64 9.74
N ASP A 502 1.99 -25.73 10.39
CA ASP A 502 3.22 -25.79 11.21
C ASP A 502 4.49 -25.76 10.33
N SER A 503 4.69 -24.63 9.64
CA SER A 503 5.81 -24.34 8.75
C SER A 503 6.03 -22.83 8.65
N PRO A 504 7.21 -22.33 9.05
CA PRO A 504 7.56 -20.92 8.94
C PRO A 504 7.52 -20.36 7.49
N GLN A 505 7.58 -21.25 6.49
CA GLN A 505 7.55 -20.89 5.08
C GLN A 505 6.20 -20.30 4.65
N TYR A 506 5.10 -20.67 5.32
CA TYR A 506 3.76 -20.22 4.98
C TYR A 506 3.20 -19.31 6.08
N SER A 507 3.97 -18.27 6.39
CA SER A 507 3.61 -17.24 7.37
C SER A 507 3.21 -15.93 6.68
N LEU A 508 2.53 -15.05 7.41
CA LEU A 508 2.24 -13.71 6.92
C LEU A 508 3.51 -12.86 6.72
N GLY A 509 4.69 -13.33 7.15
CA GLY A 509 5.98 -12.64 6.93
C GLY A 509 6.26 -12.36 5.44
N ASP A 510 5.70 -13.15 4.53
CA ASP A 510 5.81 -12.97 3.07
C ASP A 510 5.09 -11.69 2.58
N LEU A 511 4.24 -11.04 3.40
CA LEU A 511 3.57 -9.79 3.02
C LEU A 511 4.53 -8.59 2.93
N ILE A 512 5.72 -8.66 3.52
CA ILE A 512 6.70 -7.58 3.52
C ILE A 512 7.74 -7.78 2.43
N THR A 513 7.69 -6.95 1.38
CA THR A 513 8.70 -6.94 0.32
C THR A 513 9.73 -5.83 0.49
N TYR A 514 10.97 -6.24 0.72
CA TYR A 514 12.13 -5.32 0.78
C TYR A 514 12.78 -5.09 -0.60
N GLY A 515 12.25 -5.70 -1.67
CA GLY A 515 12.80 -5.65 -3.03
C GLY A 515 14.12 -6.41 -3.22
N TRP A 516 14.84 -6.11 -4.30
CA TRP A 516 16.04 -6.84 -4.75
C TRP A 516 17.19 -6.91 -3.73
N PHE A 517 17.29 -5.91 -2.85
CA PHE A 517 18.37 -5.82 -1.84
C PHE A 517 17.86 -6.12 -0.43
N SER A 518 16.94 -7.10 -0.30
CA SER A 518 16.27 -7.44 0.96
C SER A 518 17.23 -7.69 2.13
N ARG A 519 18.32 -8.41 1.92
CA ARG A 519 19.33 -8.68 2.98
C ARG A 519 19.99 -7.39 3.48
N ILE A 520 20.29 -6.46 2.58
CA ILE A 520 20.90 -5.17 2.94
C ILE A 520 19.87 -4.32 3.68
N ALA A 521 18.63 -4.27 3.19
CA ALA A 521 17.52 -3.54 3.82
C ALA A 521 17.28 -4.02 5.26
N LYS A 522 17.10 -5.35 5.46
CA LYS A 522 16.93 -5.96 6.78
C LYS A 522 18.10 -5.66 7.71
N GLY A 523 19.35 -5.76 7.21
CA GLY A 523 20.54 -5.44 7.99
C GLY A 523 20.60 -3.97 8.42
N MET A 524 20.24 -3.03 7.55
CA MET A 524 20.21 -1.60 7.91
C MET A 524 19.07 -1.25 8.86
N LEU A 525 17.90 -1.87 8.72
CA LEU A 525 16.80 -1.71 9.68
C LEU A 525 17.17 -2.25 11.05
N TRP A 526 17.82 -3.40 11.12
CA TRP A 526 18.34 -3.93 12.39
C TRP A 526 19.28 -2.94 13.10
N ILE A 527 20.21 -2.34 12.36
CA ILE A 527 21.10 -1.28 12.90
C ILE A 527 20.31 -0.03 13.29
N LEU A 528 19.29 0.34 12.50
CA LEU A 528 18.44 1.50 12.78
C LEU A 528 17.68 1.33 14.10
N HIS A 529 17.05 0.18 14.31
CA HIS A 529 16.34 -0.12 15.56
C HIS A 529 17.31 -0.19 16.74
N PHE A 530 18.51 -0.76 16.55
CA PHE A 530 19.55 -0.71 17.58
C PHE A 530 19.91 0.73 18.01
N PHE A 531 20.05 1.66 17.06
CA PHE A 531 20.26 3.07 17.41
C PHE A 531 19.03 3.71 18.06
N TYR A 532 17.84 3.30 17.65
CA TYR A 532 16.59 3.75 18.28
C TYR A 532 16.50 3.29 19.74
N ASP A 533 16.87 2.05 20.05
CA ASP A 533 16.84 1.51 21.41
C ASP A 533 17.79 2.28 22.35
N ILE A 534 18.85 2.87 21.81
CA ILE A 534 19.81 3.69 22.56
C ILE A 534 19.32 5.13 22.74
N VAL A 535 18.76 5.74 21.69
CA VAL A 535 18.50 7.19 21.62
C VAL A 535 17.02 7.54 21.85
N GLY A 536 16.10 6.63 21.53
CA GLY A 536 14.65 6.82 21.58
C GLY A 536 14.07 7.69 20.46
N ASN A 537 14.84 7.98 19.40
CA ASN A 537 14.41 8.87 18.31
C ASN A 537 14.88 8.35 16.94
N TYR A 538 13.94 8.00 16.06
CA TYR A 538 14.25 7.47 14.73
C TYR A 538 14.94 8.50 13.82
N GLY A 539 14.66 9.79 13.97
CA GLY A 539 15.32 10.84 13.20
C GLY A 539 16.82 10.90 13.47
N ILE A 540 17.21 10.86 14.75
CA ILE A 540 18.62 10.80 15.15
C ILE A 540 19.23 9.45 14.74
N SER A 541 18.48 8.36 14.89
CA SER A 541 18.93 7.01 14.50
C SER A 541 19.26 6.91 13.01
N ILE A 542 18.47 7.54 12.14
CA ILE A 542 18.76 7.65 10.70
C ILE A 542 20.06 8.42 10.47
N ILE A 543 20.29 9.53 11.20
CA ILE A 543 21.53 10.31 11.07
C ILE A 543 22.74 9.47 11.50
N LEU A 544 22.65 8.75 12.62
CA LEU A 544 23.71 7.86 13.12
C LEU A 544 23.99 6.71 12.15
N LEU A 545 22.96 6.06 11.62
CA LEU A 545 23.08 5.05 10.57
C LEU A 545 23.80 5.62 9.34
N THR A 546 23.42 6.83 8.93
CA THR A 546 24.04 7.50 7.78
C THR A 546 25.52 7.75 8.02
N VAL A 547 25.89 8.25 9.19
CA VAL A 547 27.28 8.50 9.60
C VAL A 547 28.07 7.20 9.64
N LEU A 548 27.51 6.11 10.18
CA LEU A 548 28.14 4.80 10.23
C LEU A 548 28.45 4.28 8.82
N VAL A 549 27.43 4.23 7.96
CA VAL A 549 27.57 3.77 6.56
C VAL A 549 28.60 4.61 5.81
N ARG A 550 28.52 5.94 5.94
CA ARG A 550 29.47 6.86 5.30
C ARG A 550 30.90 6.70 5.82
N SER A 551 31.07 6.43 7.12
CA SER A 551 32.37 6.15 7.71
C SER A 551 32.98 4.86 7.15
N CYS A 552 32.19 3.79 7.01
CA CYS A 552 32.62 2.55 6.37
C CYS A 552 33.02 2.76 4.90
N MET A 553 32.36 3.68 4.19
CA MET A 553 32.65 3.99 2.79
C MET A 553 33.81 4.98 2.59
N PHE A 554 34.25 5.68 3.64
CA PHE A 554 35.29 6.71 3.59
C PHE A 554 36.59 6.26 2.88
N PRO A 555 37.14 5.04 3.09
CA PRO A 555 38.35 4.62 2.38
C PRO A 555 38.17 4.57 0.86
N ILE A 556 36.96 4.23 0.40
CA ILE A 556 36.61 4.17 -1.02
C ILE A 556 36.43 5.60 -1.56
N SER A 557 35.67 6.43 -0.85
CA SER A 557 35.46 7.85 -1.20
C SER A 557 36.77 8.63 -1.31
N ARG A 558 37.72 8.40 -0.39
CA ARG A 558 39.06 9.00 -0.44
C ARG A 558 39.84 8.61 -1.70
N LYS A 559 39.80 7.33 -2.09
CA LYS A 559 40.44 6.85 -3.34
C LYS A 559 39.81 7.49 -4.58
N GLN A 560 38.49 7.63 -4.60
CA GLN A 560 37.77 8.33 -5.66
C GLN A 560 38.18 9.80 -5.74
N ALA A 561 38.19 10.52 -4.61
CA ALA A 561 38.57 11.93 -4.57
C ALA A 561 39.99 12.17 -5.09
N HIS A 562 40.93 11.30 -4.74
CA HIS A 562 42.30 11.34 -5.25
C HIS A 562 42.36 11.05 -6.77
N SER A 563 41.61 10.08 -7.27
CA SER A 563 41.53 9.81 -8.72
C SER A 563 40.94 11.00 -9.49
N MET A 564 39.94 11.68 -8.91
CA MET A 564 39.33 12.87 -9.50
C MET A 564 40.29 14.07 -9.50
N ALA A 565 41.09 14.25 -8.46
CA ALA A 565 42.13 15.28 -8.42
C ALA A 565 43.17 15.08 -9.54
N LYS A 566 43.68 13.86 -9.71
CA LYS A 566 44.58 13.51 -10.82
C LYS A 566 43.96 13.76 -12.19
N MET A 567 42.67 13.46 -12.35
CA MET A 567 41.97 13.74 -13.62
C MET A 567 41.83 15.24 -13.89
N GLN A 568 41.72 16.07 -12.85
CA GLN A 568 41.74 17.53 -12.99
C GLN A 568 43.13 18.06 -13.38
N GLU A 569 44.20 17.46 -12.86
CA GLU A 569 45.58 17.78 -13.25
C GLU A 569 45.87 17.45 -14.73
N LEU A 570 45.29 16.37 -15.26
CA LEU A 570 45.44 15.95 -16.66
C LEU A 570 44.55 16.69 -17.64
N LYS A 571 43.60 17.52 -17.15
CA LYS A 571 42.67 18.30 -17.97
C LYS A 571 43.33 19.12 -19.09
N PRO A 572 44.40 19.91 -18.86
CA PRO A 572 45.06 20.66 -19.94
C PRO A 572 45.62 19.76 -21.05
N GLU A 573 46.14 18.58 -20.71
CA GLU A 573 46.63 17.63 -21.73
C GLU A 573 45.48 17.00 -22.51
N MET A 574 44.35 16.72 -21.84
CA MET A 574 43.13 16.27 -22.51
C MET A 574 42.58 17.32 -23.49
N ASP A 575 42.60 18.60 -23.11
CA ASP A 575 42.15 19.69 -23.98
C ASP A 575 43.08 19.83 -25.21
N ARG A 576 44.41 19.67 -25.04
CA ARG A 576 45.37 19.60 -26.16
C ARG A 576 45.11 18.43 -27.11
N ILE A 577 44.82 17.24 -26.58
CA ILE A 577 44.45 16.07 -27.41
C ILE A 577 43.17 16.36 -28.20
N LYS A 578 42.18 16.98 -27.57
CA LYS A 578 40.90 17.35 -28.19
C LYS A 578 41.08 18.39 -29.30
N GLU A 579 41.96 19.37 -29.13
CA GLU A 579 42.29 20.35 -30.17
C GLU A 579 43.04 19.71 -31.33
N LYS A 580 44.05 18.87 -31.05
CA LYS A 580 44.88 18.23 -32.07
C LYS A 580 44.12 17.25 -32.95
N TYR A 581 43.14 16.53 -32.39
CA TYR A 581 42.38 15.48 -33.09
C TYR A 581 40.89 15.83 -33.27
N LYS A 582 40.55 17.12 -33.39
CA LYS A 582 39.16 17.62 -33.52
C LYS A 582 38.34 16.92 -34.61
N SER A 583 39.00 16.47 -35.68
CA SER A 583 38.38 15.83 -36.86
C SER A 583 38.37 14.29 -36.81
N ASP A 584 39.05 13.67 -35.84
CA ASP A 584 39.23 12.22 -35.75
C ASP A 584 38.90 11.72 -34.34
N MET A 585 37.60 11.51 -34.12
CA MET A 585 37.03 11.14 -32.81
C MET A 585 37.53 9.77 -32.31
N GLN A 586 37.91 8.87 -33.23
CA GLN A 586 38.51 7.57 -32.86
C GLN A 586 39.92 7.75 -32.31
N LYS A 587 40.79 8.51 -32.99
CA LYS A 587 42.13 8.81 -32.47
C LYS A 587 42.09 9.63 -31.19
N GLN A 588 41.14 10.56 -31.08
CA GLN A 588 40.93 11.31 -29.85
C GLN A 588 40.67 10.37 -28.66
N SER A 589 39.73 9.43 -28.79
CA SER A 589 39.41 8.46 -27.74
C SER A 589 40.61 7.58 -27.37
N GLN A 590 41.36 7.10 -28.36
CA GLN A 590 42.56 6.28 -28.15
C GLN A 590 43.65 7.03 -27.39
N MET A 591 43.97 8.26 -27.80
CA MET A 591 45.00 9.08 -27.16
C MET A 591 44.60 9.47 -25.73
N THR A 592 43.32 9.75 -25.48
CA THR A 592 42.81 10.00 -24.12
C THR A 592 42.94 8.75 -23.23
N GLN A 593 42.64 7.55 -23.76
CA GLN A 593 42.84 6.31 -23.01
C GLN A 593 44.32 6.02 -22.72
N GLU A 594 45.22 6.24 -23.69
CA GLU A 594 46.66 6.12 -23.48
C GLU A 594 47.17 7.08 -22.43
N LEU A 595 46.69 8.33 -22.45
CA LEU A 595 47.03 9.34 -21.45
C LEU A 595 46.63 8.88 -20.03
N TYR A 596 45.41 8.38 -19.87
CA TYR A 596 44.93 7.81 -18.61
C TYR A 596 45.76 6.60 -18.17
N ARG A 597 46.13 5.71 -19.10
CA ARG A 597 46.97 4.54 -18.79
C ARG A 597 48.37 4.94 -18.36
N LYS A 598 48.99 5.92 -19.02
CA LYS A 598 50.33 6.45 -18.69
C LYS A 598 50.39 7.05 -17.28
N HIS A 599 49.31 7.71 -16.86
CA HIS A 599 49.22 8.36 -15.55
C HIS A 599 48.53 7.51 -14.47
N GLY A 600 48.18 6.25 -14.79
CA GLY A 600 47.55 5.33 -13.86
C GLY A 600 46.17 5.80 -13.36
N VAL A 601 45.45 6.57 -14.16
CA VAL A 601 44.10 7.08 -13.83
C VAL A 601 43.05 6.13 -14.41
N ASN A 602 42.13 5.65 -13.57
CA ASN A 602 41.01 4.84 -14.04
C ASN A 602 39.76 5.72 -14.19
N PRO A 603 39.25 5.96 -15.41
CA PRO A 603 38.06 6.79 -15.62
C PRO A 603 36.79 6.23 -14.94
N LEU A 604 36.72 4.91 -14.71
CA LEU A 604 35.60 4.26 -14.02
C LEU A 604 35.71 4.34 -12.49
N ALA A 605 36.88 4.67 -11.94
CA ALA A 605 37.01 4.87 -10.50
C ALA A 605 36.15 6.04 -9.99
N GLY A 606 35.79 6.98 -10.88
CA GLY A 606 34.90 8.09 -10.57
C GLY A 606 33.44 7.69 -10.34
N CYS A 607 32.95 6.59 -10.93
CA CYS A 607 31.57 6.11 -10.76
C CYS A 607 31.45 4.91 -9.81
N LEU A 608 32.57 4.26 -9.45
CA LEU A 608 32.58 3.08 -8.58
C LEU A 608 31.84 3.29 -7.24
N PRO A 609 31.97 4.42 -6.53
CA PRO A 609 31.25 4.62 -5.27
C PRO A 609 29.75 4.77 -5.48
N MET A 610 29.30 5.32 -6.61
CA MET A 610 27.88 5.41 -6.96
C MET A 610 27.28 4.01 -7.16
N LEU A 611 28.01 3.10 -7.80
CA LEU A 611 27.56 1.72 -8.01
C LEU A 611 27.45 0.93 -6.69
N ILE A 612 28.38 1.12 -5.76
CA ILE A 612 28.34 0.49 -4.43
C ILE A 612 27.26 1.13 -3.55
N GLN A 613 27.08 2.45 -3.68
CA GLN A 613 26.07 3.19 -2.93
C GLN A 613 24.65 2.84 -3.37
N LEU A 614 24.43 2.49 -4.64
CA LEU A 614 23.10 2.23 -5.18
C LEU A 614 22.36 1.09 -4.42
N PRO A 615 22.94 -0.11 -4.22
CA PRO A 615 22.32 -1.14 -3.38
C PRO A 615 21.99 -0.69 -1.95
N VAL A 616 22.90 0.05 -1.32
CA VAL A 616 22.71 0.58 0.04
C VAL A 616 21.56 1.58 0.08
N PHE A 617 21.54 2.51 -0.87
CA PHE A 617 20.47 3.50 -0.99
C PHE A 617 19.13 2.84 -1.26
N VAL A 618 19.06 1.93 -2.23
CA VAL A 618 17.82 1.24 -2.60
C VAL A 618 17.32 0.38 -1.44
N GLY A 619 18.21 -0.35 -0.77
CA GLY A 619 17.87 -1.13 0.43
C GLY A 619 17.33 -0.24 1.55
N LEU A 620 17.93 0.93 1.80
CA LEU A 620 17.52 1.83 2.88
C LEU A 620 16.20 2.50 2.54
N TYR A 621 16.05 2.96 1.30
CA TYR A 621 14.80 3.52 0.80
C TYR A 621 13.65 2.53 1.00
N ARG A 622 13.85 1.26 0.59
CA ARG A 622 12.84 0.21 0.78
C ARG A 622 12.58 -0.10 2.23
N GLY A 623 13.63 -0.29 3.03
CA GLY A 623 13.51 -0.56 4.46
C GLY A 623 12.69 0.51 5.17
N LEU A 624 13.07 1.78 5.01
CA LEU A 624 12.36 2.91 5.64
C LEU A 624 10.92 3.07 5.15
N ALA A 625 10.62 2.69 3.90
CA ALA A 625 9.29 2.84 3.33
C ALA A 625 8.30 1.75 3.78
N VAL A 626 8.77 0.56 4.16
CA VAL A 626 7.90 -0.56 4.58
C VAL A 626 7.88 -0.77 6.08
N ASP A 627 8.80 -0.15 6.81
CA ASP A 627 8.89 -0.28 8.25
C ASP A 627 7.82 0.57 8.96
N VAL A 628 6.88 -0.14 9.58
CA VAL A 628 5.75 0.43 10.32
C VAL A 628 6.21 1.24 11.55
N GLU A 629 7.42 1.05 12.05
CA GLU A 629 7.92 1.79 13.21
C GLU A 629 8.27 3.24 12.92
N LEU A 630 8.58 3.55 11.66
CA LEU A 630 8.76 4.94 11.21
C LEU A 630 7.43 5.65 11.01
N ARG A 631 6.31 4.91 10.93
CA ARG A 631 4.97 5.49 10.87
C ARG A 631 4.70 6.22 12.18
N GLN A 632 4.35 7.50 12.09
CA GLN A 632 4.15 8.38 13.25
C GLN A 632 5.40 8.64 14.11
N ALA A 633 6.58 8.19 13.69
CA ALA A 633 7.83 8.60 14.34
C ALA A 633 8.06 10.11 14.11
N SER A 634 8.26 10.86 15.19
CA SER A 634 8.53 12.30 15.14
C SER A 634 10.01 12.61 15.10
N LEU A 635 10.39 13.66 14.35
CA LEU A 635 11.77 14.18 14.34
C LEU A 635 12.11 14.96 15.61
N PHE A 636 11.26 15.92 16.01
CA PHE A 636 11.54 16.87 17.09
C PHE A 636 10.71 16.64 18.37
N GLY A 637 9.81 15.65 18.36
CA GLY A 637 8.89 15.32 19.47
C GLY A 637 7.41 15.43 19.08
N GLU A 638 6.51 14.92 19.92
CA GLU A 638 5.08 14.80 19.60
C GLU A 638 4.32 16.14 19.50
N GLY A 639 4.86 17.20 20.13
CA GLY A 639 4.25 18.53 20.15
C GLY A 639 4.42 19.33 18.85
N VAL A 640 5.37 18.93 17.99
CA VAL A 640 5.64 19.61 16.72
C VAL A 640 4.92 18.85 15.60
N ARG A 641 3.91 19.50 14.99
CA ARG A 641 3.12 18.89 13.91
C ARG A 641 3.98 18.64 12.66
N TRP A 642 4.86 19.59 12.36
CA TRP A 642 5.80 19.51 11.24
C TRP A 642 6.79 18.36 11.47
N CYS A 643 6.80 17.39 10.56
CA CYS A 643 7.64 16.18 10.64
C CYS A 643 7.30 15.24 11.84
N SER A 644 6.00 15.01 12.07
CA SER A 644 5.48 14.03 13.05
C SER A 644 5.33 12.61 12.48
N ASN A 645 5.83 12.35 11.27
CA ASN A 645 5.78 11.03 10.63
C ASN A 645 6.95 10.90 9.64
N LEU A 646 8.02 10.19 10.05
CA LEU A 646 9.20 9.98 9.22
C LEU A 646 8.94 9.12 7.97
N ALA A 647 7.87 8.32 7.98
CA ALA A 647 7.45 7.50 6.86
C ALA A 647 6.55 8.23 5.85
N ALA A 648 6.25 9.52 6.08
CA ALA A 648 5.49 10.40 5.18
C ALA A 648 6.28 11.67 4.83
N PRO A 649 5.88 12.42 3.79
CA PRO A 649 6.44 13.74 3.52
C PRO A 649 6.30 14.67 4.74
N ASP A 650 7.24 15.59 4.91
CA ASP A 650 7.08 16.60 5.95
C ASP A 650 5.96 17.58 5.57
N MET A 651 5.12 17.97 6.54
CA MET A 651 3.94 18.82 6.29
C MET A 651 4.09 20.12 7.09
N PHE A 652 4.93 21.05 6.61
CA PHE A 652 5.28 22.26 7.35
C PHE A 652 4.10 23.23 7.45
N TRP A 653 3.46 23.52 6.31
CA TRP A 653 2.36 24.48 6.23
C TRP A 653 1.28 23.99 5.27
N ASP A 654 0.02 24.09 5.70
CA ASP A 654 -1.15 23.80 4.85
C ASP A 654 -1.41 25.01 3.95
N TRP A 655 -1.19 24.82 2.65
CA TRP A 655 -1.36 25.85 1.63
C TRP A 655 -2.59 25.61 0.75
N SER A 656 -3.44 24.64 1.13
CA SER A 656 -4.54 24.16 0.29
C SER A 656 -5.51 25.28 -0.11
N ALA A 657 -5.71 26.27 0.76
CA ALA A 657 -6.55 27.43 0.47
C ALA A 657 -5.99 28.40 -0.59
N TYR A 658 -4.67 28.36 -0.86
CA TYR A 658 -3.97 29.30 -1.74
C TYR A 658 -3.53 28.68 -3.07
N MET A 659 -3.27 27.37 -3.07
CA MET A 659 -2.80 26.66 -4.25
C MET A 659 -3.98 26.16 -5.10
N PRO A 660 -3.83 26.10 -6.44
CA PRO A 660 -4.83 25.48 -7.31
C PRO A 660 -5.10 24.01 -6.97
N GLU A 661 -6.33 23.57 -7.21
CA GLU A 661 -6.80 22.20 -6.93
C GLU A 661 -5.91 21.12 -7.57
N PHE A 662 -5.41 21.34 -8.79
CA PHE A 662 -4.54 20.38 -9.47
C PHE A 662 -3.19 20.16 -8.75
N ILE A 663 -2.74 21.11 -7.93
CA ILE A 663 -1.54 20.96 -7.09
C ILE A 663 -1.92 20.26 -5.78
N ASN A 664 -3.01 20.70 -5.15
CA ASN A 664 -3.46 20.20 -3.85
C ASN A 664 -3.85 18.72 -3.86
N ARG A 665 -4.41 18.24 -4.98
CA ARG A 665 -4.89 16.85 -5.09
C ARG A 665 -3.78 15.80 -4.90
N GLY A 666 -2.51 16.18 -5.09
CA GLY A 666 -1.37 15.25 -4.96
C GLY A 666 -1.21 14.29 -6.13
N GLU A 667 -1.99 14.47 -7.18
CA GLU A 667 -2.06 13.57 -8.34
C GLU A 667 -1.30 14.11 -9.56
N GLY A 668 -0.66 13.20 -10.29
CA GLY A 668 0.15 13.56 -11.45
C GLY A 668 1.47 14.22 -11.09
N PHE A 669 2.18 14.71 -12.11
CA PHE A 669 3.54 15.23 -11.99
C PHE A 669 3.61 16.55 -11.20
N PHE A 670 2.60 17.41 -11.33
CA PHE A 670 2.51 18.70 -10.64
C PHE A 670 1.62 18.67 -9.38
N GLY A 671 1.01 17.53 -9.07
CA GLY A 671 0.26 17.34 -7.83
C GLY A 671 1.22 17.15 -6.67
N LEU A 672 1.58 18.23 -5.99
CA LEU A 672 2.51 18.24 -4.86
C LEU A 672 1.84 17.89 -3.53
N GLY A 673 0.51 18.02 -3.47
CA GLY A 673 -0.28 17.80 -2.27
C GLY A 673 -0.69 19.11 -1.59
N PRO A 674 -1.46 19.03 -0.50
CA PRO A 674 -2.03 20.19 0.18
C PRO A 674 -1.05 20.88 1.15
N TYR A 675 0.23 20.46 1.18
CA TYR A 675 1.23 20.97 2.10
C TYR A 675 2.51 21.48 1.42
N LEU A 676 3.09 22.50 2.03
CA LEU A 676 4.47 22.92 1.79
C LEU A 676 5.44 22.01 2.56
N ASN A 677 6.39 21.38 1.87
CA ASN A 677 7.37 20.44 2.41
C ASN A 677 8.76 21.12 2.38
N VAL A 678 9.41 21.23 3.53
CA VAL A 678 10.67 21.97 3.71
C VAL A 678 11.89 21.07 3.59
N LEU A 679 11.82 19.80 4.03
CA LEU A 679 12.97 18.90 4.01
C LEU A 679 13.46 18.57 2.58
N PRO A 680 12.58 18.35 1.58
CA PRO A 680 13.01 18.23 0.20
C PRO A 680 13.72 19.50 -0.30
N LEU A 681 13.24 20.70 0.08
CA LEU A 681 13.88 21.96 -0.31
C LEU A 681 15.29 22.10 0.29
N ILE A 682 15.44 21.73 1.57
CA ILE A 682 16.75 21.69 2.22
C ILE A 682 17.65 20.68 1.50
N THR A 683 17.15 19.49 1.17
CA THR A 683 17.89 18.46 0.44
C THR A 683 18.41 19.00 -0.90
N ILE A 684 17.57 19.69 -1.67
CA ILE A 684 17.96 20.33 -2.94
C ILE A 684 19.05 21.38 -2.71
N CYS A 685 18.91 22.22 -1.69
CA CYS A 685 19.91 23.21 -1.33
C CYS A 685 21.27 22.57 -1.01
N PHE A 686 21.27 21.48 -0.24
CA PHE A 686 22.48 20.69 0.03
C PHE A 686 23.08 20.09 -1.22
N TYR A 687 22.28 19.54 -2.13
CA TYR A 687 22.77 19.02 -3.40
C TYR A 687 23.37 20.10 -4.30
N ILE A 688 22.72 21.27 -4.42
CA ILE A 688 23.26 22.40 -5.18
C ILE A 688 24.57 22.89 -4.56
N LEU A 689 24.65 22.97 -3.23
CA LEU A 689 25.86 23.36 -2.51
C LEU A 689 26.99 22.34 -2.74
N GLN A 690 26.70 21.05 -2.58
CA GLN A 690 27.64 19.96 -2.81
C GLN A 690 28.15 19.96 -4.26
N GLN A 691 27.24 20.15 -5.23
CA GLN A 691 27.58 20.24 -6.64
C GLN A 691 28.52 21.42 -6.91
N LYS A 692 28.22 22.60 -6.33
CA LYS A 692 29.06 23.80 -6.47
C LYS A 692 30.45 23.59 -5.87
N LEU A 693 30.57 22.83 -4.78
CA LEU A 693 31.85 22.54 -4.13
C LEU A 693 32.67 21.45 -4.85
N PHE A 694 32.00 20.45 -5.45
CA PHE A 694 32.67 19.25 -5.96
C PHE A 694 32.91 19.30 -7.47
N MET A 695 32.20 20.15 -8.21
CA MET A 695 32.41 20.28 -9.64
C MET A 695 33.56 21.24 -9.97
N PRO A 696 34.51 20.84 -10.84
CA PRO A 696 35.54 21.74 -11.35
C PRO A 696 34.92 22.80 -12.30
N PRO A 697 35.59 23.95 -12.49
CA PRO A 697 35.16 24.96 -13.44
C PRO A 697 35.04 24.35 -14.87
N PRO A 698 34.04 24.77 -15.65
CA PRO A 698 33.77 24.21 -16.97
C PRO A 698 34.96 24.44 -17.90
N ALA A 699 35.29 23.44 -18.73
CA ALA A 699 36.42 23.47 -19.66
C ALA A 699 36.09 24.18 -20.98
N ASN A 700 34.84 24.10 -21.41
CA ASN A 700 34.35 24.46 -22.74
C ASN A 700 32.83 24.74 -22.64
N GLU A 701 32.23 25.42 -23.63
CA GLU A 701 30.77 25.68 -23.69
C GLU A 701 29.91 24.41 -23.54
N GLN A 702 30.38 23.29 -24.09
CA GLN A 702 29.67 22.01 -23.96
C GLN A 702 29.71 21.45 -22.52
N ALA A 703 30.77 21.74 -21.76
CA ALA A 703 30.85 21.39 -20.34
C ALA A 703 29.99 22.33 -19.49
N GLU A 704 29.89 23.61 -19.85
CA GLU A 704 28.93 24.55 -19.24
C GLU A 704 27.49 24.10 -19.44
N MET A 705 27.15 23.68 -20.67
CA MET A 705 25.83 23.14 -20.97
C MET A 705 25.53 21.89 -20.15
N GLN A 706 26.49 20.97 -20.01
CA GLN A 706 26.34 19.80 -19.15
C GLN A 706 26.14 20.19 -17.67
N GLN A 707 26.86 21.19 -17.15
CA GLN A 707 26.68 21.69 -15.78
C GLN A 707 25.30 22.33 -15.58
N LYS A 708 24.82 23.12 -16.55
CA LYS A 708 23.47 23.71 -16.53
C LYS A 708 22.40 22.62 -16.54
N ILE A 709 22.54 21.61 -17.40
CA ILE A 709 21.64 20.44 -17.44
C ILE A 709 21.63 19.74 -16.08
N MET A 710 22.79 19.47 -15.49
CA MET A 710 22.88 18.84 -14.16
C MET A 710 22.22 19.67 -13.06
N LYS A 711 22.35 21.01 -13.10
CA LYS A 711 21.69 21.92 -12.16
C LYS A 711 20.16 21.88 -12.32
N TYR A 712 19.64 21.83 -13.55
CA TYR A 712 18.20 21.70 -13.79
C TYR A 712 17.68 20.31 -13.40
N MET A 713 18.44 19.25 -13.68
CA MET A 713 18.15 17.89 -13.23
C MET A 713 18.11 17.79 -11.70
N MET A 714 19.04 18.48 -11.03
CA MET A 714 18.94 19.06 -9.68
C MET A 714 17.54 19.33 -9.15
N VAL A 715 17.04 20.46 -9.64
CA VAL A 715 15.75 21.03 -9.24
C VAL A 715 14.60 20.10 -9.63
N PHE A 716 14.69 19.47 -10.80
CA PHE A 716 13.72 18.49 -11.26
C PHE A 716 13.62 17.26 -10.35
N MET A 717 14.76 16.70 -9.92
CA MET A 717 14.81 15.60 -8.96
C MET A 717 14.26 16.03 -7.61
N GLY A 718 14.50 17.29 -7.24
CA GLY A 718 13.87 17.92 -6.09
C GLY A 718 12.35 17.94 -6.12
N LEU A 719 11.77 18.27 -7.28
CA LEU A 719 10.33 18.21 -7.52
C LEU A 719 9.82 16.76 -7.46
N LEU A 720 10.56 15.82 -8.05
CA LEU A 720 10.23 14.40 -8.02
C LEU A 720 10.21 13.85 -6.58
N PHE A 721 11.16 14.27 -5.74
CA PHE A 721 11.31 13.83 -4.36
C PHE A 721 10.53 14.68 -3.35
N TYR A 722 9.70 15.60 -3.81
CA TYR A 722 8.90 16.43 -2.94
C TYR A 722 7.95 15.62 -2.04
N LYS A 723 7.42 14.50 -2.54
CA LYS A 723 6.48 13.59 -1.85
C LYS A 723 7.15 12.35 -1.25
N VAL A 724 8.47 12.36 -1.12
CA VAL A 724 9.21 11.25 -0.52
C VAL A 724 9.12 11.32 1.01
N PRO A 725 9.17 10.18 1.72
CA PRO A 725 9.25 10.16 3.18
C PRO A 725 10.34 11.09 3.75
N SER A 726 9.99 11.82 4.80
CA SER A 726 10.89 12.76 5.47
C SER A 726 12.12 12.09 6.07
N GLY A 727 12.02 10.83 6.53
CA GLY A 727 13.16 10.02 6.95
C GLY A 727 14.20 9.83 5.85
N LEU A 728 13.78 9.66 4.60
CA LEU A 728 14.71 9.59 3.46
C LEU A 728 15.35 10.96 3.18
N CYS A 729 14.60 12.05 3.34
CA CYS A 729 15.16 13.39 3.23
C CYS A 729 16.24 13.63 4.30
N LEU A 730 16.02 13.18 5.54
CA LEU A 730 17.02 13.25 6.61
C LEU A 730 18.29 12.48 6.26
N TYR A 731 18.14 11.26 5.72
CA TYR A 731 19.26 10.51 5.20
C TYR A 731 20.03 11.33 4.16
N PHE A 732 19.36 11.90 3.15
CA PHE A 732 20.04 12.69 2.12
C PHE A 732 20.74 13.93 2.67
N ILE A 733 20.12 14.63 3.61
CA ILE A 733 20.71 15.81 4.26
C ILE A 733 21.97 15.40 5.05
N ALA A 734 21.88 14.39 5.91
CA ALA A 734 23.02 13.90 6.69
C ALA A 734 24.15 13.37 5.79
N SER A 735 23.78 12.64 4.74
CA SER A 735 24.69 12.05 3.77
C SER A 735 25.42 13.14 2.94
N SER A 736 24.72 14.21 2.58
CA SER A 736 25.29 15.37 1.88
C SER A 736 26.19 16.21 2.81
N ALA A 737 25.73 16.45 4.03
CA ALA A 737 26.51 17.15 5.05
C ALA A 737 27.83 16.41 5.34
N TRP A 738 27.79 15.09 5.48
CA TRP A 738 28.98 14.25 5.60
C TRP A 738 29.90 14.41 4.38
N GLY A 739 29.36 14.31 3.17
CA GLY A 739 30.17 14.46 1.96
C GLY A 739 30.87 15.82 1.91
N ILE A 740 30.18 16.90 2.27
CA ILE A 740 30.75 18.24 2.33
C ILE A 740 31.88 18.28 3.38
N ALA A 741 31.64 17.76 4.58
CA ALA A 741 32.65 17.67 5.64
C ALA A 741 33.88 16.87 5.18
N GLU A 742 33.67 15.72 4.55
CA GLU A 742 34.72 14.87 3.97
C GLU A 742 35.55 15.65 2.95
N ARG A 743 34.91 16.37 2.03
CA ARG A 743 35.61 17.18 1.02
C ARG A 743 36.45 18.29 1.64
N LEU A 744 35.97 18.91 2.71
CA LEU A 744 36.69 19.97 3.42
C LEU A 744 37.92 19.42 4.15
N LEU A 745 37.89 18.15 4.60
CA LEU A 745 39.00 17.48 5.26
C LEU A 745 40.06 16.93 4.29
N LEU A 746 39.69 16.69 3.02
CA LEU A 746 40.62 16.19 2.01
C LEU A 746 41.46 17.33 1.40
N PRO A 747 42.77 17.11 1.10
CA PRO A 747 43.62 18.12 0.48
C PRO A 747 43.04 18.65 -0.83
N LYS A 748 43.12 19.97 -1.05
CA LYS A 748 42.74 20.59 -2.33
C LYS A 748 43.73 20.12 -3.42
N PRO A 749 43.27 19.83 -4.65
CA PRO A 749 44.16 19.51 -5.76
C PRO A 749 45.17 20.65 -5.94
N THR A 750 46.46 20.33 -5.94
CA THR A 750 47.50 21.31 -6.26
C THR A 750 47.39 21.61 -7.76
N PRO A 751 47.25 22.87 -8.19
CA PRO A 751 47.31 23.17 -9.62
C PRO A 751 48.67 22.69 -10.14
N ALA A 752 48.66 21.85 -11.17
CA ALA A 752 49.88 21.37 -11.78
C ALA A 752 50.63 22.58 -12.35
N ASP A 753 51.76 22.93 -11.73
CA ASP A 753 52.70 23.89 -12.31
C ASP A 753 53.15 23.36 -13.67
N SER A 754 52.86 24.14 -14.71
CA SER A 754 53.15 23.86 -16.12
C SER A 754 54.64 23.78 -16.45
N THR A 755 55.52 23.79 -15.46
CA THR A 755 56.98 23.86 -15.59
C THR A 755 57.65 22.49 -15.60
N VAL A 756 57.02 21.43 -15.07
CA VAL A 756 57.68 20.11 -14.95
C VAL A 756 57.62 19.29 -16.26
N ALA A 757 56.67 19.57 -17.16
CA ALA A 757 56.58 18.87 -18.44
C ALA A 757 57.62 19.30 -19.49
N LEU A 758 58.26 20.46 -19.31
CA LEU A 758 59.25 21.02 -20.26
C LEU A 758 60.66 20.44 -20.09
N ALA A 759 60.97 19.77 -18.97
CA ALA A 759 62.32 19.30 -18.68
C ALA A 759 62.66 17.89 -19.22
N SER A 760 61.67 17.10 -19.67
CA SER A 760 61.93 15.73 -20.17
C SER A 760 62.10 15.61 -21.68
N SER A 761 61.93 16.70 -22.43
CA SER A 761 62.04 16.72 -23.90
C SER A 761 63.28 17.43 -24.45
N ALA A 762 64.26 17.79 -23.61
CA ALA A 762 65.50 18.41 -24.04
C ALA A 762 66.69 17.43 -23.93
N ASP A 763 67.00 16.82 -25.09
CA ASP A 763 68.28 16.29 -25.57
C ASP A 763 69.23 15.50 -24.64
N LYS A 764 69.43 14.22 -25.02
CA LYS A 764 70.76 13.61 -25.15
C LYS A 764 70.84 12.84 -26.48
N PRO A 765 71.85 13.09 -27.33
CA PRO A 765 72.00 12.37 -28.60
C PRO A 765 72.66 11.00 -28.37
N SER A 766 71.99 9.92 -28.76
CA SER A 766 72.64 8.62 -28.92
C SER A 766 72.88 8.36 -30.41
N THR A 767 74.15 8.36 -30.77
CA THR A 767 74.71 7.88 -32.03
C THR A 767 74.19 6.50 -32.41
N ALA A 768 73.53 6.38 -33.55
CA ALA A 768 73.36 5.11 -34.26
C ALA A 768 73.52 5.35 -35.77
N SER A 769 74.41 4.56 -36.34
CA SER A 769 74.87 4.51 -37.73
C SER A 769 73.75 4.38 -38.77
N SER A 770 73.85 5.15 -39.84
CA SER A 770 73.36 4.77 -41.17
C SER A 770 74.52 4.85 -42.16
N ASP A 771 74.62 3.83 -43.00
CA ASP A 771 75.24 3.81 -44.34
C ASP A 771 76.30 2.73 -44.53
N ARG A 772 75.84 1.61 -45.09
CA ARG A 772 76.60 0.84 -46.09
C ARG A 772 75.63 0.01 -46.94
N ILE A 773 75.07 0.64 -47.97
CA ILE A 773 74.67 -0.06 -49.20
C ILE A 773 75.19 0.75 -50.38
N THR A 774 76.27 0.29 -50.98
CA THR A 774 76.60 0.47 -52.41
C THR A 774 77.75 -0.48 -52.75
N LYS A 775 77.46 -1.59 -53.43
CA LYS A 775 77.99 -1.92 -54.77
C LYS A 775 77.84 -3.41 -55.14
N GLU A 776 77.35 -3.56 -56.37
CA GLU A 776 77.80 -4.48 -57.42
C GLU A 776 77.34 -5.96 -57.50
N LYS A 777 76.46 -6.14 -58.49
CA LYS A 777 76.63 -6.96 -59.72
C LYS A 777 76.56 -8.50 -59.66
N LYS A 778 75.58 -8.96 -60.46
CA LYS A 778 75.63 -10.02 -61.50
C LYS A 778 75.85 -11.48 -61.04
N ARG A 779 74.77 -12.27 -61.17
CA ARG A 779 74.59 -13.43 -62.09
C ARG A 779 73.44 -14.30 -61.55
N SER A 780 72.25 -14.21 -62.16
CA SER A 780 71.73 -15.11 -63.21
C SER A 780 71.16 -16.44 -62.71
N SER A 781 69.87 -16.62 -63.03
CA SER A 781 69.29 -17.83 -63.63
C SER A 781 68.82 -19.01 -62.75
N LYS A 782 67.50 -19.24 -62.88
CA LYS A 782 66.76 -20.52 -63.04
C LYS A 782 66.28 -21.30 -61.81
N ASN A 783 64.94 -21.44 -61.81
CA ASN A 783 64.11 -22.65 -61.67
C ASN A 783 64.36 -23.67 -60.54
N GLY A 784 63.26 -24.01 -59.86
CA GLY A 784 62.98 -25.40 -59.47
C GLY A 784 62.34 -25.61 -58.09
N LYS A 785 61.00 -25.70 -58.07
CA LYS A 785 60.07 -26.64 -57.38
C LYS A 785 60.44 -27.40 -56.06
N PRO A 786 59.43 -27.95 -55.35
CA PRO A 786 59.31 -27.89 -53.88
C PRO A 786 59.25 -29.27 -53.18
N GLY A 787 59.21 -29.26 -51.85
CA GLY A 787 58.86 -30.41 -50.99
C GLY A 787 59.13 -30.04 -49.52
N GLY A 788 58.42 -30.52 -48.51
CA GLY A 788 57.32 -31.48 -48.45
C GLY A 788 57.01 -31.80 -46.98
N LYS A 789 55.71 -32.00 -46.72
CA LYS A 789 55.07 -33.02 -45.86
C LYS A 789 55.40 -33.21 -44.35
N ARG A 790 54.26 -33.35 -43.63
CA ARG A 790 53.91 -34.26 -42.49
C ARG A 790 54.44 -33.83 -41.12
N GLY A 791 53.62 -33.64 -40.09
CA GLY A 791 52.58 -34.52 -39.52
C GLY A 791 53.11 -35.01 -38.16
N GLY A 792 52.39 -35.20 -37.06
CA GLY A 792 51.01 -35.05 -36.63
C GLY A 792 50.93 -35.49 -35.15
N LYS A 793 49.72 -35.35 -34.56
CA LYS A 793 49.16 -36.08 -33.40
C LYS A 793 49.78 -35.94 -31.98
N SER A 794 48.94 -35.36 -31.12
CA SER A 794 48.21 -36.01 -30.00
C SER A 794 48.81 -36.05 -28.58
N LYS A 795 48.06 -35.41 -27.65
CA LYS A 795 47.74 -35.76 -26.22
C LYS A 795 48.95 -35.96 -25.28
N ARG A 796 48.98 -35.57 -24.00
CA ARG A 796 47.93 -35.44 -22.96
C ARG A 796 48.57 -34.86 -21.66
N LYS A 797 47.70 -34.47 -20.70
CA LYS A 797 47.95 -34.18 -19.27
C LYS A 797 48.56 -32.78 -19.02
N ARG A 798 48.05 -31.96 -18.10
CA ARG A 798 47.15 -32.18 -16.96
C ARG A 798 46.44 -30.87 -16.65
#